data_AF-A0A538PDN8-F1
#
_entry.id   AF-A0A538PDN8-F1
#
_cell.length_a   1.000
_cell.length_b   1.000
_cell.length_c   1.000
_cell.angle_alpha   90.00
_cell.angle_beta   90.00
_cell.angle_gamma   90.00
#
_symmetry.space_group_name_H-M   'P 1'
#
loop_
_entity.id
_entity.type
_entity.pdbx_description
1 polymer ?
#
loop_
_entity_poly.entity_id
_entity_poly.type
_entity_poly.pdbx_seq_one_letter_code
_entity_poly.pdbx_strand_id
1 'polypeptide(L)'
;MLNLANACLLAGRSEDAAKFAQQVLSMDPQSAAAYYIAGCANLRLRRFEEAIRLLQQSKDIDAKVNAVSFQLGRAHLELGHFQDAADQFSEIIRFEPEYPSSNFFLGQALLRLGRPEEAKQALDRHQQLITGKPNPPADAATFERCVYTQMRVPFRLEQPDRRGVKVAFADATRNAFGGAAQNFHGPLGVLDINHRGANDLFVGEGDGNFRVLWNTNGGFQPSDEPVPSRAGAKYTRCLVGDINNDRNEDVVVLSDQGLRLFKFATNGAVTDITQFSRLNDTPAVDGVLADLDFTGKLDLLLVTPGARNIRVLRNLGSSGGSPYFKDVTQTSGVPASVTGVSRLVADDWNNDDVPDLFVAREAQPALVLTKLRGGPLTGTNSPADWPRAKAVATGDLNNDLRTDVVLATTDKIVCLFGGLTNRLEIPLGSFQLNGLLLVDYDNDGWLDLCAYGGGVRVWRNLGNAGFAETTRELGLDKLVPGTVESIVAADFDNDGDTDLLLGVENHGLQLLRNDGGNANQLLKLRLVGNRSNASGLGVRVEVTAGHWRTLRTVQSLPVEIGVGKHEQLDAITVHWFDTMLPVTDTKPDPHSPLAMLELLMPTGSCPYLYAWDGKQFRFVTDILGAAPAGLRLSDNRLVEADEDEFVWIGDESTFRPRDGNYVLQVTEELREALYLDAAELLAVDHSPGTEVHTTGKLLPGKPFPPQEIVTLRNPHPLKQAARSDGLDVTAALAETDGRMVSPVRLRIPQLRGLAEPWSVTLDFGPLPADRPLVLALTGWLRFGGGMANVAASHDPNLPFPFPALEVETAGGNWKPVDLVVGAPCGKTKTIVVDLSRKLPADARRLRLSTAFEIHWDRIALLERFDGSDTRIARLVPDGADLHWRGFSEFKELPWYLPLTPDYDRPLRRRAGVDRAARRRFGSAQWRR
;
A
#
# COMPACT_ATOMS: atom_id res chain seq x y z
N MET A 1 -1.51 -6.53 -27.89
CA MET A 1 -1.28 -7.99 -27.90
C MET A 1 -2.54 -8.82 -27.67
N LEU A 2 -3.34 -8.57 -26.62
CA LEU A 2 -4.53 -9.40 -26.33
C LEU A 2 -5.54 -9.49 -27.49
N ASN A 3 -5.88 -8.36 -28.13
CA ASN A 3 -6.73 -8.36 -29.34
C ASN A 3 -6.13 -9.19 -30.49
N LEU A 4 -4.80 -9.20 -30.63
CA LEU A 4 -4.10 -9.96 -31.66
C LEU A 4 -4.16 -11.46 -31.34
N ALA A 5 -3.95 -11.85 -30.08
CA ALA A 5 -4.12 -13.24 -29.64
C ALA A 5 -5.54 -13.75 -29.93
N ASN A 6 -6.55 -12.94 -29.60
CA ASN A 6 -7.95 -13.26 -29.89
C ASN A 6 -8.23 -13.34 -31.40
N ALA A 7 -7.70 -12.42 -32.20
CA ALA A 7 -7.83 -12.47 -33.66
C ALA A 7 -7.19 -13.73 -34.26
N CYS A 8 -6.02 -14.13 -33.78
CA CYS A 8 -5.37 -15.39 -34.16
C CYS A 8 -6.23 -16.61 -33.78
N LEU A 9 -6.82 -16.62 -32.58
CA LEU A 9 -7.72 -17.68 -32.13
C LEU A 9 -8.94 -17.80 -33.05
N LEU A 10 -9.62 -16.67 -33.35
CA LEU A 10 -10.75 -16.63 -34.26
C LEU A 10 -10.38 -17.07 -35.69
N ALA A 11 -9.17 -16.76 -36.15
CA ALA A 11 -8.65 -17.19 -37.45
C ALA A 11 -8.16 -18.65 -37.48
N GLY A 12 -8.27 -19.41 -36.39
CA GLY A 12 -7.80 -20.80 -36.30
C GLY A 12 -6.28 -20.96 -36.18
N ARG A 13 -5.53 -19.88 -36.01
CA ARG A 13 -4.07 -19.87 -35.83
C ARG A 13 -3.71 -20.07 -34.36
N SER A 14 -4.00 -21.27 -33.83
CA SER A 14 -3.88 -21.54 -32.38
C SER A 14 -2.46 -21.43 -31.82
N GLU A 15 -1.42 -21.81 -32.56
CA GLU A 15 -0.02 -21.62 -32.10
C GLU A 15 0.31 -20.14 -31.90
N ASP A 16 -0.10 -19.28 -32.84
CA ASP A 16 0.10 -17.83 -32.73
C ASP A 16 -0.74 -17.22 -31.61
N ALA A 17 -1.98 -17.69 -31.41
CA ALA A 17 -2.84 -17.26 -30.32
C ALA A 17 -2.19 -17.56 -28.96
N ALA A 18 -1.66 -18.77 -28.76
CA ALA A 18 -0.94 -19.16 -27.55
C ALA A 18 0.33 -18.32 -27.36
N LYS A 19 1.11 -18.09 -28.42
CA LYS A 19 2.32 -17.25 -28.39
C LYS A 19 1.99 -15.81 -27.96
N PHE A 20 1.01 -15.16 -28.58
CA PHE A 20 0.65 -13.79 -28.24
C PHE A 20 -0.02 -13.68 -26.87
N ALA A 21 -0.81 -14.68 -26.46
CA ALA A 21 -1.35 -14.73 -25.10
C ALA A 21 -0.23 -14.87 -24.06
N GLN A 22 0.81 -15.67 -24.33
CA GLN A 22 1.98 -15.79 -23.45
C GLN A 22 2.75 -14.47 -23.33
N GLN A 23 2.85 -13.69 -24.41
CA GLN A 23 3.41 -12.34 -24.36
C GLN A 23 2.55 -11.40 -23.50
N VAL A 24 1.22 -11.54 -23.53
CA VAL A 24 0.36 -10.80 -22.59
C VAL A 24 0.65 -11.22 -21.16
N LEU A 25 0.80 -12.51 -20.88
CA LEU A 25 1.06 -13.02 -19.54
C LEU A 25 2.44 -12.62 -19.00
N SER A 26 3.44 -12.39 -19.85
CA SER A 26 4.72 -11.82 -19.40
C SER A 26 4.62 -10.33 -19.01
N MET A 27 3.62 -9.61 -19.52
CA MET A 27 3.34 -8.19 -19.18
C MET A 27 2.38 -8.05 -18.01
N ASP A 28 1.40 -8.93 -17.98
CA ASP A 28 0.30 -8.97 -17.02
C ASP A 28 0.09 -10.42 -16.60
N PRO A 29 0.85 -10.90 -15.59
CA PRO A 29 0.71 -12.26 -15.06
C PRO A 29 -0.67 -12.52 -14.45
N GLN A 30 -1.51 -11.50 -14.24
CA GLN A 30 -2.86 -11.61 -13.70
C GLN A 30 -3.94 -11.45 -14.78
N SER A 31 -3.57 -11.61 -16.06
CA SER A 31 -4.52 -11.47 -17.17
C SER A 31 -5.38 -12.72 -17.36
N ALA A 32 -6.54 -12.79 -16.69
CA ALA A 32 -7.51 -13.88 -16.89
C ALA A 32 -7.86 -14.09 -18.37
N ALA A 33 -8.05 -13.01 -19.12
CA ALA A 33 -8.35 -13.07 -20.55
C ALA A 33 -7.25 -13.74 -21.38
N ALA A 34 -5.97 -13.48 -21.06
CA ALA A 34 -4.85 -14.09 -21.77
C ALA A 34 -4.73 -15.58 -21.44
N TYR A 35 -4.88 -15.96 -20.16
CA TYR A 35 -4.97 -17.36 -19.76
C TYR A 35 -6.11 -18.09 -20.45
N TYR A 36 -7.29 -17.47 -20.55
CA TYR A 36 -8.44 -18.04 -21.24
C TYR A 36 -8.17 -18.27 -22.74
N ILE A 37 -7.62 -17.26 -23.44
CA ILE A 37 -7.28 -17.38 -24.86
C ILE A 37 -6.19 -18.44 -25.07
N ALA A 38 -5.16 -18.48 -24.23
CA ALA A 38 -4.11 -19.50 -24.28
C ALA A 38 -4.68 -20.90 -24.02
N GLY A 39 -5.60 -21.03 -23.08
CA GLY A 39 -6.32 -22.27 -22.77
C GLY A 39 -7.16 -22.77 -23.94
N CYS A 40 -7.96 -21.90 -24.56
CA CYS A 40 -8.74 -22.22 -25.76
C CYS A 40 -7.84 -22.61 -26.94
N ALA A 41 -6.72 -21.90 -27.12
CA ALA A 41 -5.73 -22.22 -28.15
C ALA A 41 -5.15 -23.63 -27.95
N ASN A 42 -4.74 -23.98 -26.72
CA ASN A 42 -4.22 -25.30 -26.38
C ASN A 42 -5.27 -26.41 -26.50
N LEU A 43 -6.54 -26.11 -26.19
CA LEU A 43 -7.65 -27.04 -26.39
C LEU A 43 -7.81 -27.41 -27.88
N ARG A 44 -7.71 -26.42 -28.79
CA ARG A 44 -7.73 -26.65 -30.25
C ARG A 44 -6.49 -27.41 -30.74
N LEU A 45 -5.35 -27.22 -30.10
CA LEU A 45 -4.10 -27.96 -30.38
C LEU A 45 -4.08 -29.36 -29.75
N ARG A 46 -5.16 -29.76 -29.03
CA ARG A 46 -5.28 -31.03 -28.30
C ARG A 46 -4.20 -31.22 -27.21
N ARG A 47 -3.71 -30.11 -26.65
CA ARG A 47 -2.82 -30.07 -25.48
C ARG A 47 -3.67 -29.91 -24.22
N PHE A 48 -4.42 -30.96 -23.86
CA PHE A 48 -5.52 -30.87 -22.91
C PHE A 48 -5.08 -30.55 -21.48
N GLU A 49 -3.98 -31.14 -21.01
CA GLU A 49 -3.42 -30.88 -19.68
C GLU A 49 -3.01 -29.41 -19.52
N GLU A 50 -2.35 -28.88 -20.54
CA GLU A 50 -1.94 -27.47 -20.58
C GLU A 50 -3.15 -26.53 -20.68
N ALA A 51 -4.18 -26.91 -21.46
CA ALA A 51 -5.44 -26.18 -21.51
C ALA A 51 -6.13 -26.11 -20.14
N ILE A 52 -6.19 -27.23 -19.41
CA ILE A 52 -6.75 -27.27 -18.05
C ILE A 52 -5.95 -26.33 -17.14
N ARG A 53 -4.61 -26.43 -17.14
CA ARG A 53 -3.75 -25.58 -16.31
C ARG A 53 -4.01 -24.09 -16.57
N LEU A 54 -4.03 -23.67 -17.84
CA LEU A 54 -4.24 -22.27 -18.22
C LEU A 54 -5.67 -21.80 -17.93
N LEU A 55 -6.68 -22.60 -18.22
CA LEU A 55 -8.07 -22.22 -17.94
C LEU A 55 -8.35 -22.20 -16.43
N GLN A 56 -7.70 -23.06 -15.64
CA GLN A 56 -7.81 -23.03 -14.19
C GLN A 56 -7.21 -21.73 -13.65
N GLN A 57 -6.03 -21.32 -14.12
CA GLN A 57 -5.46 -20.01 -13.78
C GLN A 57 -6.39 -18.86 -14.17
N SER A 58 -7.03 -18.91 -15.35
CA SER A 58 -8.04 -17.92 -15.72
C SER A 58 -9.22 -17.89 -14.73
N LYS A 59 -9.66 -19.05 -14.24
CA LYS A 59 -10.78 -19.18 -13.31
C LYS A 59 -10.42 -18.72 -11.91
N ASP A 60 -9.19 -19.00 -11.47
CA ASP A 60 -8.65 -18.58 -10.17
C ASP A 60 -8.58 -17.05 -10.09
N ILE A 61 -8.26 -16.39 -11.20
CA ILE A 61 -8.22 -14.91 -11.30
C ILE A 61 -9.64 -14.32 -11.38
N ASP A 62 -10.50 -14.85 -12.26
CA ASP A 62 -11.90 -14.40 -12.34
C ASP A 62 -12.86 -15.56 -12.65
N ALA A 63 -13.48 -16.03 -11.57
CA ALA A 63 -14.43 -17.14 -11.54
C ALA A 63 -15.83 -16.80 -12.07
N LYS A 64 -16.10 -15.55 -12.50
CA LYS A 64 -17.45 -15.12 -12.92
C LYS A 64 -17.77 -15.45 -14.38
N VAL A 65 -16.75 -15.79 -15.17
CA VAL A 65 -16.93 -16.00 -16.60
C VAL A 65 -17.23 -17.46 -16.88
N ASN A 66 -18.53 -17.78 -17.01
CA ASN A 66 -19.02 -19.15 -17.23
C ASN A 66 -18.41 -19.86 -18.45
N ALA A 67 -17.98 -19.10 -19.47
CA ALA A 67 -17.27 -19.66 -20.61
C ALA A 67 -15.94 -20.32 -20.22
N VAL A 68 -15.27 -19.85 -19.15
CA VAL A 68 -14.05 -20.49 -18.61
C VAL A 68 -14.37 -21.88 -18.06
N SER A 69 -15.37 -21.99 -17.17
CA SER A 69 -15.85 -23.28 -16.65
C SER A 69 -16.30 -24.20 -17.80
N PHE A 70 -16.93 -23.65 -18.83
CA PHE A 70 -17.38 -24.45 -19.98
C PHE A 70 -16.19 -25.06 -20.74
N GLN A 71 -15.15 -24.27 -21.01
CA GLN A 71 -13.96 -24.76 -21.69
C GLN A 71 -13.13 -25.71 -20.80
N LEU A 72 -13.09 -25.48 -19.47
CA LEU A 72 -12.51 -26.43 -18.52
C LEU A 72 -13.24 -27.77 -18.60
N GLY A 73 -14.57 -27.76 -18.53
CA GLY A 73 -15.39 -28.96 -18.63
C GLY A 73 -15.14 -29.72 -19.93
N ARG A 74 -14.98 -29.01 -21.05
CA ARG A 74 -14.60 -29.62 -22.34
C ARG A 74 -13.19 -30.23 -22.32
N ALA A 75 -12.21 -29.54 -21.75
CA ALA A 75 -10.85 -30.03 -21.66
C ALA A 75 -10.77 -31.30 -20.79
N HIS A 76 -11.46 -31.32 -19.64
CA HIS A 76 -11.60 -32.50 -18.79
C HIS A 76 -12.31 -33.66 -19.49
N LEU A 77 -13.38 -33.36 -20.25
CA LEU A 77 -14.13 -34.38 -21.01
C LEU A 77 -13.26 -35.08 -22.06
N GLU A 78 -12.45 -34.32 -22.80
CA GLU A 78 -11.52 -34.84 -23.80
C GLU A 78 -10.38 -35.67 -23.19
N LEU A 79 -9.93 -35.30 -21.98
CA LEU A 79 -8.90 -36.02 -21.23
C LEU A 79 -9.44 -37.28 -20.50
N GLY A 80 -10.76 -37.47 -20.46
CA GLY A 80 -11.41 -38.58 -19.78
C GLY A 80 -11.69 -38.35 -18.29
N HIS A 81 -11.48 -37.13 -17.79
CA HIS A 81 -11.78 -36.74 -16.40
C HIS A 81 -13.28 -36.40 -16.27
N PHE A 82 -14.13 -37.41 -16.40
CA PHE A 82 -15.57 -37.21 -16.58
C PHE A 82 -16.27 -36.58 -15.36
N GLN A 83 -15.79 -36.84 -14.14
CA GLN A 83 -16.36 -36.24 -12.92
C GLN A 83 -16.07 -34.74 -12.86
N ASP A 84 -14.81 -34.34 -13.05
CA ASP A 84 -14.42 -32.93 -13.12
C ASP A 84 -15.22 -32.18 -14.19
N ALA A 85 -15.41 -32.80 -15.37
CA ALA A 85 -16.21 -32.23 -16.44
C ALA A 85 -17.68 -32.01 -16.01
N ALA A 86 -18.30 -33.01 -15.37
CA ALA A 86 -19.66 -32.90 -14.86
C ALA A 86 -19.79 -31.78 -13.81
N ASP A 87 -18.79 -31.62 -12.94
CA ASP A 87 -18.78 -30.57 -11.92
C ASP A 87 -18.72 -29.17 -12.54
N GLN A 88 -17.86 -28.97 -13.55
CA GLN A 88 -17.77 -27.69 -14.27
C GLN A 88 -19.09 -27.34 -14.99
N PHE A 89 -19.73 -28.30 -15.66
CA PHE A 89 -21.01 -28.03 -16.35
C PHE A 89 -22.16 -27.78 -15.36
N SER A 90 -22.18 -28.50 -14.24
CA SER A 90 -23.18 -28.32 -13.19
C SER A 90 -23.08 -26.95 -12.53
N GLU A 91 -21.85 -26.45 -12.33
CA GLU A 91 -21.63 -25.10 -11.83
C GLU A 91 -22.24 -24.03 -12.74
N ILE A 92 -22.03 -24.13 -14.06
CA ILE A 92 -22.62 -23.19 -15.02
C ILE A 92 -24.13 -23.22 -14.93
N ILE A 93 -24.74 -24.41 -14.84
CA ILE A 93 -26.21 -24.55 -14.74
C ILE A 93 -26.74 -23.91 -13.45
N ARG A 94 -25.97 -23.93 -12.36
CA ARG A 94 -26.35 -23.27 -11.10
C ARG A 94 -26.41 -21.75 -11.24
N PHE A 95 -25.51 -21.14 -12.01
CA PHE A 95 -25.45 -19.69 -12.20
C PHE A 95 -26.27 -19.18 -13.39
N GLU A 96 -26.34 -19.97 -14.47
CA GLU A 96 -27.09 -19.70 -15.69
C GLU A 96 -27.90 -20.95 -16.09
N PRO A 97 -29.06 -21.19 -15.46
CA PRO A 97 -29.90 -22.37 -15.72
C PRO A 97 -30.40 -22.50 -17.16
N GLU A 98 -30.29 -21.41 -17.94
CA GLU A 98 -30.72 -21.33 -19.33
C GLU A 98 -29.57 -21.52 -20.35
N TYR A 99 -28.33 -21.76 -19.90
CA TYR A 99 -27.19 -21.99 -20.81
C TYR A 99 -27.36 -23.34 -21.54
N PRO A 100 -27.75 -23.38 -22.83
CA PRO A 100 -28.28 -24.61 -23.42
C PRO A 100 -27.23 -25.71 -23.52
N SER A 101 -26.00 -25.37 -23.92
CA SER A 101 -24.96 -26.35 -24.20
C SER A 101 -24.45 -27.08 -22.94
N SER A 102 -24.50 -26.45 -21.76
CA SER A 102 -24.01 -27.07 -20.51
C SER A 102 -24.79 -28.33 -20.15
N ASN A 103 -26.11 -28.31 -20.33
CA ASN A 103 -26.97 -29.48 -20.09
C ASN A 103 -26.65 -30.65 -21.03
N PHE A 104 -26.30 -30.37 -22.30
CA PHE A 104 -25.90 -31.39 -23.26
C PHE A 104 -24.56 -32.02 -22.90
N PHE A 105 -23.55 -31.21 -22.60
CA PHE A 105 -22.22 -31.72 -22.22
C PHE A 105 -22.21 -32.38 -20.84
N LEU A 106 -23.02 -31.91 -19.89
CA LEU A 106 -23.27 -32.60 -18.62
C LEU A 106 -23.85 -33.99 -18.87
N GLY A 107 -24.87 -34.10 -19.74
CA GLY A 107 -25.43 -35.39 -20.14
C GLY A 107 -24.38 -36.35 -20.73
N GLN A 108 -23.49 -35.85 -21.59
CA GLN A 108 -22.39 -36.66 -22.12
C GLN A 108 -21.41 -37.14 -21.03
N ALA A 109 -21.00 -36.25 -20.13
CA ALA A 109 -20.12 -36.60 -19.02
C ALA A 109 -20.76 -37.66 -18.09
N LEU A 110 -22.04 -37.48 -17.75
CA LEU A 110 -22.81 -38.41 -16.91
C LEU A 110 -22.99 -39.79 -17.56
N LEU A 111 -23.19 -39.86 -18.89
CA LEU A 111 -23.20 -41.14 -19.60
C LEU A 111 -21.86 -41.87 -19.51
N ARG A 112 -20.74 -41.15 -19.60
CA ARG A 112 -19.39 -41.73 -19.44
C ARG A 112 -19.10 -42.16 -18.00
N LEU A 113 -19.75 -41.53 -17.01
CA LEU A 113 -19.71 -41.91 -15.60
C LEU A 113 -20.65 -43.07 -15.25
N GLY A 114 -21.47 -43.57 -16.19
CA GLY A 114 -22.45 -44.62 -15.91
C GLY A 114 -23.67 -44.15 -15.10
N ARG A 115 -24.05 -42.86 -15.22
CA ARG A 115 -25.20 -42.23 -14.54
C ARG A 115 -26.31 -41.88 -15.54
N PRO A 116 -26.99 -42.88 -16.16
CA PRO A 116 -27.89 -42.66 -17.30
C PRO A 116 -29.17 -41.88 -16.95
N GLU A 117 -29.72 -42.03 -15.74
CA GLU A 117 -30.95 -41.31 -15.35
C GLU A 117 -30.71 -39.81 -15.21
N GLU A 118 -29.60 -39.41 -14.58
CA GLU A 118 -29.22 -38.00 -14.47
C GLU A 118 -28.82 -37.42 -15.82
N ALA A 119 -28.14 -38.22 -16.65
CA ALA A 119 -27.85 -37.82 -18.03
C ALA A 119 -29.12 -37.56 -18.83
N LYS A 120 -30.14 -38.41 -18.68
CA LYS A 120 -31.45 -38.22 -19.31
C LYS A 120 -32.11 -36.93 -18.85
N GLN A 121 -32.10 -36.62 -17.55
CA GLN A 121 -32.64 -35.36 -17.03
C GLN A 121 -31.94 -34.13 -17.62
N ALA A 122 -30.60 -34.16 -17.69
CA ALA A 122 -29.83 -33.08 -18.29
C ALA A 122 -30.13 -32.93 -19.80
N LEU A 123 -30.22 -34.03 -20.54
CA LEU A 123 -30.55 -34.01 -21.97
C LEU A 123 -32.00 -33.55 -22.24
N ASP A 124 -32.96 -33.96 -21.41
CA ASP A 124 -34.35 -33.48 -21.48
C ASP A 124 -34.40 -31.97 -21.23
N ARG A 125 -33.62 -31.47 -20.26
CA ARG A 125 -33.50 -30.04 -19.99
C ARG A 125 -32.85 -29.29 -21.15
N HIS A 126 -31.80 -29.84 -21.76
CA HIS A 126 -31.20 -29.30 -22.98
C HIS A 126 -32.25 -29.16 -24.09
N GLN A 127 -33.02 -30.23 -24.35
CA GLN A 127 -34.06 -30.26 -25.37
C GLN A 127 -35.13 -29.18 -25.13
N GLN A 128 -35.57 -28.99 -23.88
CA GLN A 128 -36.49 -27.91 -23.50
C GLN A 128 -35.92 -26.53 -23.84
N LEU A 129 -34.63 -26.29 -23.56
CA LEU A 129 -34.00 -24.98 -23.74
C LEU A 129 -33.79 -24.59 -25.22
N ILE A 130 -33.60 -25.57 -26.11
CA ILE A 130 -33.37 -25.34 -27.55
C ILE A 130 -34.65 -25.40 -28.39
N THR A 131 -35.75 -25.92 -27.86
CA THR A 131 -37.01 -26.04 -28.61
C THR A 131 -37.52 -24.66 -29.04
N GLY A 132 -37.72 -24.45 -30.35
CA GLY A 132 -38.19 -23.18 -30.91
C GLY A 132 -37.11 -22.10 -31.08
N LYS A 133 -35.84 -22.39 -30.80
CA LYS A 133 -34.71 -21.47 -31.01
C LYS A 133 -33.83 -21.94 -32.18
N PRO A 134 -33.26 -21.03 -32.99
CA PRO A 134 -32.28 -21.41 -34.01
C PRO A 134 -31.05 -22.03 -33.33
N ASN A 135 -30.62 -23.18 -33.84
CA ASN A 135 -29.45 -23.88 -33.32
C ASN A 135 -28.20 -23.07 -33.70
N PRO A 136 -27.41 -22.56 -32.75
CA PRO A 136 -26.17 -21.87 -33.08
C PRO A 136 -25.20 -22.86 -33.75
N PRO A 137 -24.30 -22.40 -34.63
CA PRO A 137 -23.26 -23.24 -35.21
C PRO A 137 -22.46 -23.94 -34.12
N ALA A 138 -22.24 -25.25 -34.24
CA ALA A 138 -21.40 -26.02 -33.33
C ALA A 138 -19.91 -25.81 -33.66
N ASP A 139 -19.46 -24.57 -33.72
CA ASP A 139 -18.05 -24.23 -33.92
C ASP A 139 -17.37 -23.83 -32.60
N ALA A 140 -16.04 -23.93 -32.57
CA ALA A 140 -15.27 -23.60 -31.37
C ALA A 140 -15.48 -22.13 -30.94
N ALA A 141 -15.60 -21.20 -31.90
CA ALA A 141 -15.79 -19.77 -31.64
C ALA A 141 -17.09 -19.46 -30.89
N THR A 142 -18.15 -20.26 -31.09
CA THR A 142 -19.42 -20.12 -30.39
C THR A 142 -19.26 -20.35 -28.89
N PHE A 143 -18.53 -21.40 -28.50
CA PHE A 143 -18.28 -21.73 -27.09
C PHE A 143 -17.21 -20.84 -26.45
N GLU A 144 -16.35 -20.24 -27.26
CA GLU A 144 -15.26 -19.38 -26.78
C GLU A 144 -15.70 -17.93 -26.54
N ARG A 145 -16.88 -17.53 -27.05
CA ARG A 145 -17.38 -16.16 -26.97
C ARG A 145 -17.74 -15.76 -25.53
N CYS A 146 -17.05 -14.77 -24.99
CA CYS A 146 -17.31 -14.18 -23.68
C CYS A 146 -16.65 -12.79 -23.57
N VAL A 147 -16.68 -12.19 -22.38
CA VAL A 147 -16.03 -10.89 -22.10
C VAL A 147 -14.52 -10.89 -22.41
N TYR A 148 -13.84 -12.05 -22.37
CA TYR A 148 -12.41 -12.18 -22.70
C TYR A 148 -12.09 -12.23 -24.18
N THR A 149 -13.05 -12.61 -25.01
CA THR A 149 -12.91 -12.67 -26.48
C THR A 149 -13.61 -11.51 -27.17
N GLN A 150 -14.09 -10.52 -26.41
CA GLN A 150 -14.52 -9.24 -26.96
C GLN A 150 -13.30 -8.43 -27.39
N MET A 151 -13.40 -7.80 -28.56
CA MET A 151 -12.41 -6.82 -28.99
C MET A 151 -12.44 -5.66 -28.00
N ARG A 152 -11.30 -5.40 -27.36
CA ARG A 152 -11.13 -4.19 -26.55
C ARG A 152 -10.80 -3.06 -27.50
N VAL A 153 -11.54 -1.96 -27.47
CA VAL A 153 -11.15 -0.78 -28.24
C VAL A 153 -9.78 -0.36 -27.72
N PRO A 154 -8.73 -0.37 -28.55
CA PRO A 154 -7.42 0.06 -28.09
C PRO A 154 -7.55 1.52 -27.68
N PHE A 155 -7.18 1.82 -26.43
CA PHE A 155 -6.95 3.20 -26.03
C PHE A 155 -5.88 3.75 -26.96
N ARG A 156 -6.30 4.65 -27.87
CA ARG A 156 -5.36 5.34 -28.74
C ARG A 156 -4.80 6.48 -27.91
N LEU A 157 -3.66 6.21 -27.30
CA LEU A 157 -2.87 7.21 -26.60
C LEU A 157 -2.58 8.36 -27.57
N GLU A 158 -2.92 9.58 -27.14
CA GLU A 158 -2.52 10.82 -27.79
C GLU A 158 -1.00 10.81 -28.01
N GLN A 159 -0.51 11.39 -29.09
CA GLN A 159 0.93 11.42 -29.38
C GLN A 159 1.44 12.85 -29.23
N PRO A 160 2.71 13.05 -28.83
CA PRO A 160 3.25 14.40 -28.70
C PRO A 160 3.16 15.12 -30.04
N ASP A 161 2.92 16.44 -30.02
CA ASP A 161 2.93 17.25 -31.24
C ASP A 161 4.34 17.14 -31.85
N ARG A 162 4.42 16.66 -33.10
CA ARG A 162 5.70 16.48 -33.78
C ARG A 162 6.51 17.76 -33.93
N ARG A 163 5.84 18.92 -33.95
CA ARG A 163 6.52 20.22 -34.02
C ARG A 163 6.96 20.71 -32.64
N GLY A 164 6.33 20.22 -31.58
CA GLY A 164 6.52 20.71 -30.22
C GLY A 164 6.19 22.19 -30.07
N VAL A 165 6.61 22.75 -28.93
CA VAL A 165 6.68 24.20 -28.73
C VAL A 165 8.12 24.68 -28.92
N LYS A 166 8.29 25.97 -29.17
CA LYS A 166 9.63 26.53 -29.36
C LYS A 166 10.24 26.81 -27.98
N VAL A 167 11.23 26.02 -27.61
CA VAL A 167 12.03 26.20 -26.40
C VAL A 167 13.44 26.63 -26.74
N ALA A 168 14.00 27.56 -25.97
CA ALA A 168 15.42 27.87 -25.97
C ALA A 168 15.91 28.09 -24.54
N PHE A 169 17.05 27.52 -24.17
CA PHE A 169 17.64 27.83 -22.87
C PHE A 169 18.45 29.13 -22.94
N ALA A 170 18.44 29.88 -21.84
CA ALA A 170 19.23 31.08 -21.67
C ALA A 170 20.06 30.99 -20.37
N ASP A 171 21.31 31.46 -20.40
CA ASP A 171 22.12 31.52 -19.18
C ASP A 171 21.62 32.66 -18.26
N ALA A 172 20.95 32.28 -17.18
CA ALA A 172 20.41 33.17 -16.17
C ALA A 172 21.32 33.30 -14.94
N THR A 173 22.50 32.65 -14.93
CA THR A 173 23.39 32.51 -13.77
C THR A 173 23.74 33.84 -13.12
N ARG A 174 24.06 34.86 -13.94
CA ARG A 174 24.41 36.20 -13.42
C ARG A 174 23.24 36.85 -12.69
N ASN A 175 22.02 36.71 -13.22
CA ASN A 175 20.82 37.28 -12.61
C ASN A 175 20.45 36.50 -11.33
N ALA A 176 20.58 35.18 -11.38
CA ALA A 176 20.26 34.27 -10.29
C ALA A 176 21.16 34.47 -9.06
N PHE A 177 22.48 34.63 -9.27
CA PHE A 177 23.46 34.63 -8.17
C PHE A 177 24.24 35.94 -8.00
N GLY A 178 23.95 36.98 -8.80
CA GLY A 178 24.60 38.30 -8.71
C GLY A 178 26.12 38.32 -8.98
N GLY A 179 26.73 37.20 -9.34
CA GLY A 179 28.18 37.01 -9.49
C GLY A 179 28.85 36.11 -8.45
N ALA A 180 28.07 35.49 -7.54
CA ALA A 180 28.56 34.56 -6.53
C ALA A 180 28.49 33.08 -6.96
N ALA A 181 28.03 32.78 -8.19
CA ALA A 181 27.77 31.41 -8.65
C ALA A 181 29.00 30.49 -8.54
N GLN A 182 30.20 31.00 -8.81
CA GLN A 182 31.46 30.26 -8.69
C GLN A 182 31.85 29.90 -7.24
N ASN A 183 31.22 30.54 -6.25
CA ASN A 183 31.45 30.22 -4.83
C ASN A 183 30.67 28.98 -4.41
N PHE A 184 29.66 28.58 -5.20
CA PHE A 184 28.79 27.46 -4.91
C PHE A 184 29.04 26.32 -5.90
N HIS A 185 28.85 25.08 -5.45
CA HIS A 185 29.03 23.90 -6.29
C HIS A 185 28.13 22.75 -5.84
N GLY A 186 28.07 21.69 -6.65
CA GLY A 186 27.37 20.45 -6.29
C GLY A 186 28.03 19.71 -5.11
N PRO A 187 27.35 18.71 -4.51
CA PRO A 187 26.06 18.18 -4.92
C PRO A 187 24.89 19.14 -4.67
N LEU A 188 23.81 18.98 -5.44
CA LEU A 188 22.64 19.85 -5.46
C LEU A 188 21.46 19.17 -4.75
N GLY A 189 20.88 19.84 -3.75
CA GLY A 189 19.58 19.48 -3.17
C GLY A 189 18.56 20.58 -3.46
N VAL A 190 17.35 20.18 -3.89
CA VAL A 190 16.21 21.07 -4.09
C VAL A 190 15.16 20.77 -3.02
N LEU A 191 14.64 21.82 -2.39
CA LEU A 191 13.72 21.74 -1.24
C LEU A 191 12.76 22.93 -1.29
N ASP A 192 11.55 22.76 -0.77
CA ASP A 192 10.58 23.86 -0.57
C ASP A 192 10.49 24.18 0.92
N ILE A 193 11.42 24.99 1.43
CA ILE A 193 11.48 25.30 2.86
C ILE A 193 10.23 26.10 3.24
N ASN A 194 9.52 25.66 4.29
CA ASN A 194 8.20 26.14 4.71
C ASN A 194 7.05 25.87 3.75
N HIS A 195 7.26 25.11 2.67
CA HIS A 195 6.25 24.90 1.65
C HIS A 195 5.68 26.20 1.07
N ARG A 196 6.58 27.13 0.70
CA ARG A 196 6.22 28.43 0.11
C ARG A 196 5.92 28.31 -1.39
N GLY A 197 6.12 27.12 -1.99
CA GLY A 197 6.05 26.92 -3.43
C GLY A 197 7.29 27.42 -4.17
N ALA A 198 8.40 27.65 -3.44
CA ALA A 198 9.66 28.11 -4.01
C ALA A 198 10.71 27.01 -3.92
N ASN A 199 11.36 26.72 -5.05
CA ASN A 199 12.42 25.71 -5.13
C ASN A 199 13.73 26.30 -4.58
N ASP A 200 13.93 26.21 -3.27
CA ASP A 200 15.15 26.59 -2.55
C ASP A 200 16.27 25.56 -2.78
N LEU A 201 17.52 25.93 -2.51
CA LEU A 201 18.69 25.06 -2.75
C LEU A 201 19.51 24.78 -1.50
N PHE A 202 20.06 23.57 -1.42
CA PHE A 202 21.17 23.22 -0.54
C PHE A 202 22.37 22.80 -1.39
N VAL A 203 23.48 23.52 -1.26
CA VAL A 203 24.66 23.40 -2.13
C VAL A 203 25.95 23.45 -1.32
N GLY A 204 27.06 23.02 -1.92
CA GLY A 204 28.39 23.26 -1.37
C GLY A 204 28.84 24.70 -1.58
N GLU A 205 29.70 25.20 -0.70
CA GLU A 205 30.29 26.54 -0.74
C GLU A 205 31.79 26.51 -0.41
N GLY A 206 32.60 27.10 -1.29
CA GLY A 206 34.05 27.18 -1.14
C GLY A 206 34.73 25.81 -1.03
N ASP A 207 35.78 25.70 -0.21
CA ASP A 207 36.59 24.47 -0.10
C ASP A 207 36.04 23.45 0.89
N GLY A 208 34.77 23.57 1.32
CA GLY A 208 34.20 22.50 2.13
C GLY A 208 32.79 22.68 2.62
N ASN A 209 32.33 23.87 3.02
CA ASN A 209 31.06 24.02 3.74
C ASN A 209 29.84 23.83 2.81
N PHE A 210 28.65 23.85 3.39
CA PHE A 210 27.38 23.90 2.66
C PHE A 210 26.66 25.23 2.93
N ARG A 211 25.71 25.56 2.07
CA ARG A 211 24.88 26.77 2.16
C ARG A 211 23.45 26.48 1.74
N VAL A 212 22.49 27.08 2.43
CA VAL A 212 21.10 27.18 1.97
C VAL A 212 21.00 28.44 1.11
N LEU A 213 20.49 28.31 -0.11
CA LEU A 213 20.16 29.44 -0.97
C LEU A 213 18.64 29.59 -1.07
N TRP A 214 18.13 30.68 -0.51
CA TRP A 214 16.73 31.04 -0.57
C TRP A 214 16.37 31.55 -1.96
N ASN A 215 15.39 30.92 -2.58
CA ASN A 215 14.87 31.30 -3.88
C ASN A 215 13.79 32.38 -3.73
N THR A 216 13.96 33.48 -4.46
CA THR A 216 12.95 34.52 -4.66
C THR A 216 12.77 34.72 -6.16
N ASN A 217 11.95 33.88 -6.78
CA ASN A 217 11.56 33.97 -8.19
C ASN A 217 12.78 33.95 -9.15
N GLY A 218 13.63 32.93 -9.00
CA GLY A 218 14.83 32.71 -9.81
C GLY A 218 16.09 33.42 -9.29
N GLY A 219 15.94 34.31 -8.31
CA GLY A 219 17.06 34.93 -7.58
C GLY A 219 17.39 34.15 -6.30
N PHE A 220 18.66 33.83 -6.09
CA PHE A 220 19.12 33.02 -4.97
C PHE A 220 19.96 33.83 -3.98
N GLN A 221 19.52 33.86 -2.72
CA GLN A 221 20.22 34.55 -1.64
C GLN A 221 20.73 33.54 -0.60
N PRO A 222 22.04 33.53 -0.29
CA PRO A 222 22.59 32.63 0.71
C PRO A 222 22.09 32.95 2.12
N SER A 223 21.88 31.92 2.93
CA SER A 223 21.67 32.04 4.38
C SER A 223 22.89 32.66 5.07
N ASP A 224 22.68 33.34 6.20
CA ASP A 224 23.74 34.08 6.91
C ASP A 224 24.94 33.20 7.30
N GLU A 225 24.67 32.05 7.93
CA GLU A 225 25.70 31.14 8.45
C GLU A 225 25.89 29.92 7.52
N PRO A 226 27.14 29.52 7.22
CA PRO A 226 27.42 28.30 6.49
C PRO A 226 27.13 27.07 7.35
N VAL A 227 26.73 25.98 6.70
CA VAL A 227 26.54 24.69 7.36
C VAL A 227 27.87 23.92 7.29
N PRO A 228 28.50 23.56 8.43
CA PRO A 228 29.83 22.96 8.43
C PRO A 228 29.86 21.60 7.72
N SER A 229 30.94 21.33 7.00
CA SER A 229 31.20 20.00 6.44
C SER A 229 32.34 19.26 7.16
N ARG A 230 32.67 18.06 6.69
CA ARG A 230 33.84 17.29 7.07
C ARG A 230 35.00 17.64 6.13
N ALA A 231 36.06 18.20 6.69
CA ALA A 231 37.26 18.56 5.94
C ALA A 231 37.85 17.33 5.21
N GLY A 232 38.24 17.53 3.95
CA GLY A 232 38.88 16.50 3.11
C GLY A 232 37.95 15.41 2.57
N ALA A 233 36.65 15.46 2.87
CA ALA A 233 35.67 14.54 2.29
C ALA A 233 35.23 15.02 0.89
N LYS A 234 35.06 14.09 -0.05
CA LYS A 234 34.50 14.34 -1.37
C LYS A 234 33.01 14.04 -1.37
N TYR A 235 32.19 15.07 -1.42
CA TYR A 235 30.73 14.94 -1.51
C TYR A 235 30.29 14.62 -2.94
N THR A 236 29.28 13.76 -3.08
CA THR A 236 28.90 13.19 -4.39
C THR A 236 27.43 13.40 -4.73
N ARG A 237 26.53 13.41 -3.74
CA ARG A 237 25.08 13.51 -3.97
C ARG A 237 24.34 14.05 -2.74
N CYS A 238 23.29 14.82 -2.97
CA CYS A 238 22.28 15.15 -1.97
C CYS A 238 21.04 14.26 -2.20
N LEU A 239 20.50 13.73 -1.12
CA LEU A 239 19.20 13.07 -1.09
C LEU A 239 18.28 13.91 -0.21
N VAL A 240 17.10 14.24 -0.71
CA VAL A 240 16.13 15.11 -0.04
C VAL A 240 14.87 14.33 0.25
N GLY A 241 14.37 14.42 1.48
CA GLY A 241 13.11 13.81 1.90
C GLY A 241 12.92 13.95 3.40
N ASP A 242 11.67 13.83 3.87
CA ASP A 242 11.35 13.86 5.29
C ASP A 242 11.76 12.54 5.97
N ILE A 243 12.95 12.54 6.56
CA ILE A 243 13.59 11.35 7.14
C ILE A 243 13.06 11.06 8.55
N ASN A 244 12.50 12.07 9.22
CA ASN A 244 12.13 12.02 10.63
C ASN A 244 10.60 12.09 10.86
N ASN A 245 9.81 12.22 9.79
CA ASN A 245 8.36 12.38 9.74
C ASN A 245 7.82 13.63 10.47
N ASP A 246 8.54 14.74 10.45
CA ASP A 246 8.11 16.02 11.04
C ASP A 246 7.43 16.98 10.05
N ARG A 247 7.20 16.52 8.81
CA ARG A 247 6.60 17.25 7.69
C ARG A 247 7.52 18.28 7.05
N ASN A 248 8.82 18.20 7.24
CA ASN A 248 9.78 19.02 6.51
C ASN A 248 10.86 18.11 5.91
N GLU A 249 11.26 18.42 4.69
CA GLU A 249 12.33 17.70 4.01
C GLU A 249 13.68 17.92 4.71
N ASP A 250 14.39 16.82 4.97
CA ASP A 250 15.75 16.79 5.47
C ASP A 250 16.74 16.50 4.31
N VAL A 251 18.02 16.81 4.50
CA VAL A 251 19.06 16.59 3.49
C VAL A 251 20.12 15.61 3.97
N VAL A 252 20.33 14.52 3.23
CA VAL A 252 21.48 13.62 3.38
C VAL A 252 22.49 13.92 2.30
N VAL A 253 23.73 14.23 2.67
CA VAL A 253 24.85 14.41 1.74
C VAL A 253 25.77 13.19 1.80
N LEU A 254 25.96 12.53 0.66
CA LEU A 254 26.82 11.36 0.52
C LEU A 254 28.28 11.78 0.30
N SER A 255 29.23 11.09 0.94
CA SER A 255 30.67 11.31 0.73
C SER A 255 31.49 10.04 0.87
N ASP A 256 32.70 10.07 0.33
CA ASP A 256 33.68 8.97 0.42
C ASP A 256 34.26 8.73 1.82
N GLN A 257 34.05 9.64 2.78
CA GLN A 257 34.55 9.52 4.16
C GLN A 257 33.47 9.46 5.24
N GLY A 258 32.19 9.61 4.88
CA GLY A 258 31.09 9.65 5.84
C GLY A 258 29.91 10.50 5.38
N LEU A 259 28.69 10.03 5.62
CA LEU A 259 27.48 10.77 5.31
C LEU A 259 27.31 11.99 6.23
N ARG A 260 26.55 12.99 5.79
CA ARG A 260 26.02 14.07 6.63
C ARG A 260 24.50 14.11 6.52
N LEU A 261 23.81 14.30 7.64
CA LEU A 261 22.36 14.44 7.70
C LEU A 261 22.00 15.73 8.41
N PHE A 262 21.26 16.57 7.70
CA PHE A 262 20.85 17.89 8.12
C PHE A 262 19.34 17.95 8.22
N LYS A 263 18.86 18.28 9.42
CA LYS A 263 17.45 18.49 9.71
C LYS A 263 17.07 19.94 9.49
N PHE A 264 15.95 20.18 8.82
CA PHE A 264 15.45 21.52 8.54
C PHE A 264 14.28 21.88 9.45
N ALA A 265 14.35 23.07 10.05
CA ALA A 265 13.19 23.68 10.70
C ALA A 265 12.43 24.56 9.71
N THR A 266 11.20 24.93 10.09
CA THR A 266 10.35 25.83 9.31
C THR A 266 11.12 27.11 8.94
N ASN A 267 11.73 27.82 9.87
CA ASN A 267 12.49 29.03 9.57
C ASN A 267 13.78 28.84 8.72
N GLY A 268 14.05 27.64 8.18
CA GLY A 268 15.24 27.30 7.42
C GLY A 268 16.48 27.07 8.27
N ALA A 269 16.35 27.05 9.60
CA ALA A 269 17.45 26.70 10.47
C ALA A 269 17.85 25.23 10.26
N VAL A 270 19.15 25.00 10.10
CA VAL A 270 19.72 23.70 9.81
C VAL A 270 20.37 23.12 11.06
N THR A 271 19.99 21.90 11.43
CA THR A 271 20.61 21.16 12.54
C THR A 271 21.33 19.93 12.01
N ASP A 272 22.62 19.81 12.28
CA ASP A 272 23.36 18.58 12.00
C ASP A 272 23.00 17.50 13.03
N ILE A 273 22.40 16.41 12.55
CA ILE A 273 22.02 15.25 13.36
C ILE A 273 22.80 13.98 13.00
N THR A 274 23.86 14.12 12.19
CA THR A 274 24.64 13.00 11.61
C THR A 274 25.15 12.03 12.67
N GLN A 275 25.70 12.54 13.77
CA GLN A 275 26.23 11.72 14.86
C GLN A 275 25.12 10.91 15.54
N PHE A 276 23.98 11.54 15.84
CA PHE A 276 22.84 10.88 16.47
C PHE A 276 22.25 9.79 15.59
N SER A 277 22.32 9.98 14.27
CA SER A 277 21.83 9.03 13.27
C SER A 277 22.84 7.93 12.87
N ARG A 278 24.05 7.92 13.45
CA ARG A 278 25.13 6.96 13.19
C ARG A 278 25.65 6.94 11.74
N LEU A 279 25.68 8.10 11.09
CA LEU A 279 26.08 8.23 9.69
C LEU A 279 27.52 8.73 9.48
N ASN A 280 28.18 9.26 10.52
CA ASN A 280 29.52 9.87 10.44
C ASN A 280 30.58 8.99 9.77
N ASP A 281 30.57 7.68 10.03
CA ASP A 281 31.56 6.71 9.53
C ASP A 281 30.95 5.74 8.50
N THR A 282 29.90 6.19 7.81
CA THR A 282 29.26 5.47 6.71
C THR A 282 29.63 6.19 5.42
N PRO A 283 30.65 5.76 4.67
CA PRO A 283 30.95 6.38 3.39
C PRO A 283 30.05 5.81 2.27
N ALA A 284 29.65 6.66 1.33
CA ALA A 284 28.92 6.28 0.12
C ALA A 284 29.21 7.25 -1.03
N VAL A 285 29.23 6.70 -2.25
CA VAL A 285 29.49 7.45 -3.49
C VAL A 285 28.25 7.62 -4.37
N ASP A 286 27.17 6.91 -4.04
CA ASP A 286 25.85 7.02 -4.64
C ASP A 286 24.80 6.39 -3.71
N GLY A 287 23.52 6.66 -3.94
CA GLY A 287 22.44 6.07 -3.16
C GLY A 287 21.07 6.67 -3.42
N VAL A 288 20.05 6.08 -2.80
CA VAL A 288 18.65 6.49 -2.88
C VAL A 288 17.96 6.36 -1.52
N LEU A 289 16.92 7.17 -1.31
CA LEU A 289 15.96 7.05 -0.21
C LEU A 289 14.79 6.17 -0.67
N ALA A 290 14.36 5.21 0.15
CA ALA A 290 13.18 4.40 -0.13
C ALA A 290 12.57 3.86 1.18
N ASP A 291 11.25 3.72 1.24
CA ASP A 291 10.55 3.07 2.36
C ASP A 291 10.32 1.59 2.03
N LEU A 292 11.28 0.72 2.39
CA LEU A 292 11.26 -0.70 2.00
C LEU A 292 10.42 -1.61 2.91
N ASP A 293 10.15 -1.15 4.13
CA ASP A 293 9.33 -1.87 5.13
C ASP A 293 7.95 -1.26 5.35
N PHE A 294 7.63 -0.18 4.62
CA PHE A 294 6.33 0.50 4.63
C PHE A 294 5.97 1.03 6.02
N THR A 295 6.96 1.56 6.72
CA THR A 295 6.77 2.15 8.06
C THR A 295 6.59 3.67 8.02
N GLY A 296 6.62 4.26 6.82
CA GLY A 296 6.65 5.70 6.60
C GLY A 296 8.02 6.32 6.86
N LYS A 297 9.03 5.54 7.27
CA LYS A 297 10.39 6.01 7.52
C LYS A 297 11.25 5.70 6.29
N LEU A 298 11.99 6.68 5.80
CA LEU A 298 12.87 6.49 4.66
C LEU A 298 14.16 5.77 5.08
N ASP A 299 14.44 4.64 4.43
CA ASP A 299 15.70 3.89 4.52
C ASP A 299 16.73 4.45 3.51
N LEU A 300 18.00 4.11 3.72
CA LEU A 300 19.11 4.46 2.82
C LEU A 300 19.66 3.22 2.13
N LEU A 301 19.63 3.22 0.80
CA LEU A 301 20.34 2.25 -0.02
C LEU A 301 21.57 2.94 -0.63
N LEU A 302 22.76 2.48 -0.24
CA LEU A 302 24.01 3.19 -0.47
C LEU A 302 24.97 2.33 -1.30
N VAL A 303 25.73 2.98 -2.18
CA VAL A 303 26.87 2.38 -2.87
C VAL A 303 28.14 2.74 -2.12
N THR A 304 28.87 1.74 -1.62
CA THR A 304 30.13 1.95 -0.89
C THR A 304 31.27 2.44 -1.81
N PRO A 305 32.30 3.12 -1.27
CA PRO A 305 33.55 3.31 -1.99
C PRO A 305 34.28 1.97 -2.24
N GLY A 306 35.26 1.97 -3.15
CA GLY A 306 36.10 0.81 -3.41
C GLY A 306 35.42 -0.26 -4.27
N ALA A 307 34.93 -1.35 -3.65
CA ALA A 307 34.28 -2.45 -4.37
C ALA A 307 32.89 -2.09 -4.93
N ARG A 308 32.31 -0.96 -4.50
CA ARG A 308 31.01 -0.46 -4.95
C ARG A 308 29.90 -1.49 -4.76
N ASN A 309 29.82 -2.04 -3.55
CA ASN A 309 28.74 -2.91 -3.11
C ASN A 309 27.55 -2.07 -2.61
N ILE A 310 26.37 -2.68 -2.57
CA ILE A 310 25.18 -2.05 -2.01
C ILE A 310 25.13 -2.32 -0.51
N ARG A 311 24.84 -1.28 0.28
CA ARG A 311 24.63 -1.31 1.73
C ARG A 311 23.23 -0.78 2.02
N VAL A 312 22.45 -1.49 2.83
CA VAL A 312 21.08 -1.07 3.20
C VAL A 312 21.05 -0.69 4.66
N LEU A 313 20.74 0.58 4.93
CA LEU A 313 20.59 1.11 6.27
C LEU A 313 19.11 1.40 6.55
N ARG A 314 18.55 0.67 7.50
CA ARG A 314 17.16 0.85 7.93
C ARG A 314 17.02 1.96 8.95
N ASN A 315 16.07 2.85 8.73
CA ASN A 315 15.69 3.89 9.67
C ASN A 315 14.74 3.33 10.73
N LEU A 316 15.27 3.00 11.89
CA LEU A 316 14.46 2.52 13.02
C LEU A 316 13.74 3.67 13.72
N GLY A 317 14.24 4.91 13.57
CA GLY A 317 13.86 6.05 14.40
C GLY A 317 14.35 5.91 15.85
N SER A 318 14.08 6.91 16.66
CA SER A 318 14.37 6.91 18.09
C SER A 318 13.27 7.62 18.87
N SER A 319 13.27 7.44 20.19
CA SER A 319 12.36 8.15 21.09
C SER A 319 12.59 9.67 20.94
N GLY A 320 11.56 10.39 20.50
CA GLY A 320 11.63 11.83 20.21
C GLY A 320 11.68 12.20 18.73
N GLY A 321 11.62 11.22 17.82
CA GLY A 321 11.48 11.44 16.38
C GLY A 321 12.80 11.56 15.60
N SER A 322 13.96 11.55 16.28
CA SER A 322 15.25 11.61 15.58
C SER A 322 15.53 10.30 14.82
N PRO A 323 16.04 10.37 13.58
CA PRO A 323 16.34 9.18 12.79
C PRO A 323 17.55 8.43 13.34
N TYR A 324 17.48 7.10 13.28
CA TYR A 324 18.53 6.18 13.72
C TYR A 324 18.67 5.08 12.67
N PHE A 325 19.87 4.96 12.09
CA PHE A 325 20.13 4.00 11.03
C PHE A 325 20.84 2.75 11.54
N LYS A 326 20.32 1.58 11.17
CA LYS A 326 20.93 0.28 11.42
C LYS A 326 21.26 -0.41 10.10
N ASP A 327 22.47 -0.93 9.99
CA ASP A 327 22.84 -1.77 8.85
C ASP A 327 22.06 -3.09 8.86
N VAL A 328 21.26 -3.30 7.82
CA VAL A 328 20.44 -4.50 7.61
C VAL A 328 20.80 -5.18 6.29
N THR A 329 21.99 -4.89 5.72
CA THR A 329 22.41 -5.39 4.40
C THR A 329 22.26 -6.91 4.30
N GLN A 330 22.67 -7.65 5.33
CA GLN A 330 22.61 -9.12 5.35
C GLN A 330 21.18 -9.69 5.30
N THR A 331 20.18 -8.97 5.82
CA THR A 331 18.77 -9.41 5.86
C THR A 331 17.91 -8.71 4.81
N SER A 332 18.47 -7.71 4.10
CA SER A 332 17.75 -6.92 3.10
C SER A 332 17.39 -7.70 1.84
N GLY A 333 18.08 -8.82 1.57
CA GLY A 333 17.93 -9.59 0.34
C GLY A 333 18.85 -9.17 -0.81
N VAL A 334 19.62 -8.10 -0.64
CA VAL A 334 20.67 -7.71 -1.58
C VAL A 334 21.76 -8.80 -1.63
N PRO A 335 22.04 -9.42 -2.79
CA PRO A 335 23.08 -10.45 -2.86
C PRO A 335 24.48 -9.87 -2.66
N ALA A 336 25.29 -10.50 -1.81
CA ALA A 336 26.67 -10.07 -1.54
C ALA A 336 27.60 -10.10 -2.78
N SER A 337 27.19 -10.81 -3.84
CA SER A 337 27.90 -10.85 -5.12
C SER A 337 27.70 -9.59 -5.96
N VAL A 338 26.73 -8.73 -5.64
CA VAL A 338 26.48 -7.47 -6.36
C VAL A 338 27.56 -6.45 -5.98
N THR A 339 28.45 -6.17 -6.93
CA THR A 339 29.60 -5.28 -6.82
C THR A 339 29.75 -4.43 -8.09
N GLY A 340 30.62 -3.43 -8.07
CA GLY A 340 30.84 -2.56 -9.24
C GLY A 340 29.64 -1.71 -9.62
N VAL A 341 28.78 -1.37 -8.65
CA VAL A 341 27.55 -0.59 -8.86
C VAL A 341 27.89 0.86 -9.16
N SER A 342 27.53 1.36 -10.34
CA SER A 342 27.76 2.76 -10.71
C SER A 342 26.63 3.67 -10.24
N ARG A 343 25.37 3.21 -10.36
CA ARG A 343 24.16 3.99 -10.06
C ARG A 343 23.02 3.11 -9.50
N LEU A 344 22.28 3.63 -8.53
CA LEU A 344 21.02 3.07 -8.03
C LEU A 344 19.82 3.96 -8.39
N VAL A 345 18.69 3.32 -8.70
CA VAL A 345 17.36 3.96 -8.83
C VAL A 345 16.31 3.04 -8.21
N ALA A 346 15.37 3.60 -7.45
CA ALA A 346 14.24 2.87 -6.88
C ALA A 346 12.95 3.22 -7.65
N ASP A 347 12.28 2.22 -8.19
CA ASP A 347 11.03 2.38 -8.96
C ASP A 347 10.28 1.04 -9.04
N ASP A 348 9.03 1.03 -9.46
CA ASP A 348 8.19 -0.17 -9.54
C ASP A 348 8.32 -0.84 -10.92
N TRP A 349 9.12 -1.91 -11.04
CA TRP A 349 9.36 -2.59 -12.32
C TRP A 349 8.18 -3.47 -12.75
N ASN A 350 7.54 -4.14 -11.80
CA ASN A 350 6.54 -5.18 -12.07
C ASN A 350 5.08 -4.66 -11.95
N ASN A 351 4.92 -3.36 -11.66
CA ASN A 351 3.66 -2.63 -11.56
C ASN A 351 2.78 -3.08 -10.36
N ASP A 352 3.38 -3.45 -9.23
CA ASP A 352 2.71 -3.94 -8.01
C ASP A 352 2.61 -2.92 -6.85
N ASP A 353 2.93 -1.64 -7.11
CA ASP A 353 2.99 -0.54 -6.15
C ASP A 353 4.05 -0.74 -5.04
N VAL A 354 5.10 -1.52 -5.32
CA VAL A 354 6.26 -1.72 -4.44
C VAL A 354 7.54 -1.27 -5.14
N PRO A 355 8.38 -0.43 -4.49
CA PRO A 355 9.63 0.00 -5.09
C PRO A 355 10.64 -1.15 -5.19
N ASP A 356 11.05 -1.46 -6.41
CA ASP A 356 12.16 -2.33 -6.77
C ASP A 356 13.47 -1.53 -6.90
N LEU A 357 14.60 -2.23 -6.99
CA LEU A 357 15.92 -1.59 -7.09
C LEU A 357 16.59 -1.89 -8.44
N PHE A 358 16.82 -0.83 -9.22
CA PHE A 358 17.58 -0.87 -10.46
C PHE A 358 19.06 -0.59 -10.18
N VAL A 359 19.94 -1.42 -10.74
CA VAL A 359 21.37 -1.41 -10.45
C VAL A 359 22.16 -1.32 -11.74
N ALA A 360 22.74 -0.16 -12.03
CA ALA A 360 23.70 0.02 -13.12
C ALA A 360 25.10 -0.43 -12.71
N ARG A 361 25.81 -1.08 -13.65
CA ARG A 361 27.16 -1.62 -13.45
C ARG A 361 27.97 -1.49 -14.74
N GLU A 362 29.20 -1.00 -14.65
CA GLU A 362 30.05 -0.78 -15.83
C GLU A 362 30.78 -2.06 -16.29
N ALA A 363 31.15 -2.92 -15.33
CA ALA A 363 31.89 -4.15 -15.61
C ALA A 363 30.97 -5.38 -15.82
N GLN A 364 29.71 -5.29 -15.43
CA GLN A 364 28.71 -6.37 -15.46
C GLN A 364 27.39 -5.84 -16.01
N PRO A 365 26.50 -6.68 -16.57
CA PRO A 365 25.17 -6.24 -17.00
C PRO A 365 24.42 -5.48 -15.91
N ALA A 366 23.56 -4.52 -16.24
CA ALA A 366 22.61 -3.97 -15.27
C ALA A 366 21.66 -5.08 -14.76
N LEU A 367 21.08 -4.90 -13.57
CA LEU A 367 20.10 -5.84 -13.01
C LEU A 367 18.97 -5.11 -12.27
N VAL A 368 17.90 -5.85 -11.97
CA VAL A 368 16.79 -5.40 -11.10
C VAL A 368 16.65 -6.37 -9.93
N LEU A 369 16.54 -5.84 -8.71
CA LEU A 369 16.14 -6.61 -7.53
C LEU A 369 14.69 -6.28 -7.21
N THR A 370 13.80 -7.28 -7.30
CA THR A 370 12.38 -7.08 -7.01
C THR A 370 12.10 -7.17 -5.51
N LYS A 371 11.26 -6.28 -5.00
CA LYS A 371 10.89 -6.24 -3.60
C LYS A 371 9.52 -6.88 -3.40
N LEU A 372 9.47 -7.97 -2.63
CA LEU A 372 8.20 -8.51 -2.18
C LEU A 372 7.67 -7.68 -1.01
N ARG A 373 6.37 -7.36 -1.02
CA ARG A 373 5.73 -6.65 0.10
C ARG A 373 5.92 -7.43 1.41
N GLY A 374 6.54 -6.78 2.41
CA GLY A 374 6.93 -7.43 3.68
C GLY A 374 8.04 -8.49 3.60
N GLY A 375 8.57 -8.79 2.41
CA GLY A 375 9.70 -9.70 2.21
C GLY A 375 11.03 -8.96 1.95
N PRO A 376 12.14 -9.69 1.78
CA PRO A 376 13.41 -9.11 1.34
C PRO A 376 13.37 -8.70 -0.14
N LEU A 377 14.37 -7.97 -0.60
CA LEU A 377 14.71 -7.86 -2.02
C LEU A 377 15.08 -9.25 -2.54
N THR A 378 14.70 -9.52 -3.77
CA THR A 378 14.95 -10.80 -4.43
C THR A 378 15.64 -10.55 -5.75
N GLY A 379 16.65 -11.36 -6.05
CA GLY A 379 17.24 -11.34 -7.39
C GLY A 379 16.17 -11.75 -8.39
N THR A 380 15.90 -10.90 -9.37
CA THR A 380 15.15 -11.35 -10.54
C THR A 380 16.05 -12.24 -11.39
N ASN A 381 15.45 -13.12 -12.21
CA ASN A 381 16.08 -13.49 -13.47
C ASN A 381 16.06 -12.22 -14.33
N SER A 382 16.93 -11.24 -14.03
CA SER A 382 17.02 -9.98 -14.77
C SER A 382 17.05 -10.32 -16.26
N PRO A 383 16.40 -9.53 -17.14
CA PRO A 383 16.31 -9.90 -18.54
C PRO A 383 17.73 -10.16 -19.05
N ALA A 384 17.96 -11.37 -19.57
CA ALA A 384 19.31 -11.95 -19.73
C ALA A 384 20.23 -11.15 -20.69
N ASP A 385 19.68 -10.09 -21.29
CA ASP A 385 20.20 -9.31 -22.40
C ASP A 385 20.34 -7.81 -22.09
N TRP A 386 20.24 -7.40 -20.82
CA TRP A 386 20.52 -6.01 -20.43
C TRP A 386 22.01 -5.67 -20.61
N PRO A 387 22.36 -4.48 -21.14
CA PRO A 387 23.74 -4.07 -21.33
C PRO A 387 24.42 -3.76 -19.99
N ARG A 388 25.76 -3.69 -20.03
CA ARG A 388 26.54 -3.01 -19.00
C ARG A 388 26.29 -1.51 -19.14
N ALA A 389 26.06 -0.81 -18.05
CA ALA A 389 25.62 0.57 -18.07
C ALA A 389 26.33 1.38 -16.98
N LYS A 390 26.72 2.61 -17.33
CA LYS A 390 27.30 3.58 -16.39
C LYS A 390 26.20 4.31 -15.62
N ALA A 391 25.08 4.60 -16.26
CA ALA A 391 23.93 5.26 -15.65
C ALA A 391 22.64 4.51 -15.94
N VAL A 392 21.67 4.66 -15.03
CA VAL A 392 20.29 4.20 -15.17
C VAL A 392 19.34 5.31 -14.75
N ALA A 393 18.23 5.44 -15.47
CA ALA A 393 17.07 6.24 -15.09
C ALA A 393 15.79 5.45 -15.42
N THR A 394 14.70 5.77 -14.75
CA THR A 394 13.41 5.09 -14.96
C THR A 394 12.26 6.10 -15.00
N GLY A 395 11.22 5.77 -15.77
CA GLY A 395 10.03 6.60 -15.95
C GLY A 395 9.15 6.07 -17.07
N ASP A 396 7.92 6.55 -17.18
CA ASP A 396 6.98 6.17 -18.25
C ASP A 396 7.29 7.00 -19.53
N LEU A 397 8.11 6.46 -20.43
CA LEU A 397 8.57 7.15 -21.64
C LEU A 397 7.56 7.01 -22.79
N ASN A 398 6.73 5.97 -22.77
CA ASN A 398 5.75 5.72 -23.83
C ASN A 398 4.30 5.99 -23.40
N ASN A 399 4.09 6.49 -22.18
CA ASN A 399 2.80 6.84 -21.57
C ASN A 399 1.82 5.64 -21.52
N ASP A 400 2.36 4.43 -21.31
CA ASP A 400 1.59 3.19 -21.19
C ASP A 400 1.20 2.83 -19.74
N LEU A 401 1.60 3.67 -18.78
CA LEU A 401 1.44 3.52 -17.33
C LEU A 401 2.30 2.39 -16.74
N ARG A 402 3.48 2.15 -17.30
CA ARG A 402 4.49 1.25 -16.74
C ARG A 402 5.84 1.94 -16.69
N THR A 403 6.69 1.42 -15.82
CA THR A 403 8.07 1.90 -15.68
C THR A 403 8.91 1.41 -16.85
N ASP A 404 9.43 2.35 -17.65
CA ASP A 404 10.48 2.08 -18.63
C ASP A 404 11.86 2.34 -18.00
N VAL A 405 12.90 1.77 -18.62
CA VAL A 405 14.27 1.85 -18.13
C VAL A 405 15.18 2.40 -19.21
N VAL A 406 15.99 3.39 -18.84
CA VAL A 406 17.01 3.98 -19.69
C VAL A 406 18.37 3.60 -19.15
N LEU A 407 19.12 2.81 -19.91
CA LEU A 407 20.48 2.39 -19.59
C LEU A 407 21.46 3.10 -20.52
N ALA A 408 22.39 3.87 -19.97
CA ALA A 408 23.44 4.50 -20.77
C ALA A 408 24.76 3.74 -20.65
N THR A 409 25.25 3.27 -21.79
CA THR A 409 26.57 2.67 -21.98
C THR A 409 27.59 3.78 -22.28
N THR A 410 28.84 3.40 -22.58
CA THR A 410 29.87 4.36 -23.00
C THR A 410 29.56 5.02 -24.34
N ASP A 411 28.83 4.36 -25.23
CA ASP A 411 28.66 4.73 -26.64
C ASP A 411 27.21 4.89 -27.10
N LYS A 412 26.22 4.47 -26.28
CA LYS A 412 24.79 4.58 -26.59
C LYS A 412 23.89 4.66 -25.34
N ILE A 413 22.68 5.16 -25.54
CA ILE A 413 21.55 5.03 -24.61
C ILE A 413 20.66 3.89 -25.13
N VAL A 414 20.22 3.02 -24.24
CA VAL A 414 19.27 1.93 -24.51
C VAL A 414 18.01 2.17 -23.70
N CYS A 415 16.90 2.47 -24.37
CA CYS A 415 15.57 2.59 -23.78
C CYS A 415 14.87 1.23 -23.87
N LEU A 416 14.43 0.72 -22.73
CA LEU A 416 13.74 -0.55 -22.56
C LEU A 416 12.32 -0.26 -22.07
N PHE A 417 11.33 -0.56 -22.90
CA PHE A 417 9.94 -0.24 -22.58
C PHE A 417 9.30 -1.38 -21.75
N GLY A 418 8.82 -1.06 -20.56
CA GLY A 418 8.24 -2.00 -19.60
C GLY A 418 7.11 -2.82 -20.21
N GLY A 419 7.21 -4.15 -20.13
CA GLY A 419 6.24 -5.07 -20.73
C GLY A 419 6.39 -5.30 -22.25
N LEU A 420 7.06 -4.45 -23.01
CA LEU A 420 7.31 -4.71 -24.43
C LEU A 420 8.67 -5.39 -24.61
N THR A 421 8.78 -6.32 -25.57
CA THR A 421 10.10 -6.85 -25.98
C THR A 421 10.89 -5.86 -26.86
N ASN A 422 10.40 -4.62 -27.00
CA ASN A 422 10.96 -3.62 -27.88
C ASN A 422 12.01 -2.80 -27.13
N ARG A 423 13.12 -2.49 -27.80
CA ARG A 423 14.16 -1.59 -27.29
C ARG A 423 14.49 -0.55 -28.34
N LEU A 424 14.84 0.65 -27.90
CA LEU A 424 15.38 1.68 -28.77
C LEU A 424 16.83 1.95 -28.36
N GLU A 425 17.70 2.13 -29.34
CA GLU A 425 19.09 2.53 -29.11
C GLU A 425 19.37 3.89 -29.74
N ILE A 426 19.99 4.78 -28.96
CA ILE A 426 20.35 6.14 -29.37
C ILE A 426 21.88 6.28 -29.26
N PRO A 427 22.59 6.58 -30.36
CA PRO A 427 24.04 6.74 -30.31
C PRO A 427 24.49 7.94 -29.44
N LEU A 428 25.37 7.69 -28.47
CA LEU A 428 26.09 8.72 -27.73
C LEU A 428 27.43 9.10 -28.38
N GLY A 429 28.03 8.18 -29.14
CA GLY A 429 29.33 8.42 -29.77
C GLY A 429 30.43 8.61 -28.72
N SER A 430 31.22 9.67 -28.85
CA SER A 430 32.33 9.98 -27.92
C SER A 430 31.95 10.90 -26.76
N PHE A 431 30.66 11.06 -26.46
CA PHE A 431 30.19 11.91 -25.36
C PHE A 431 30.67 11.36 -24.01
N GLN A 432 31.33 12.20 -23.21
CA GLN A 432 31.78 11.82 -21.88
C GLN A 432 30.58 11.81 -20.93
N LEU A 433 30.03 10.63 -20.65
CA LEU A 433 28.83 10.49 -19.83
C LEU A 433 29.16 10.48 -18.33
N ASN A 434 28.49 11.33 -17.55
CA ASN A 434 28.47 11.27 -16.08
C ASN A 434 27.13 10.76 -15.55
N GLY A 435 26.00 11.08 -16.18
CA GLY A 435 24.70 10.60 -15.77
C GLY A 435 23.56 10.90 -16.76
N LEU A 436 22.36 10.53 -16.33
CA LEU A 436 21.10 10.74 -17.05
C LEU A 436 20.12 11.51 -16.17
N LEU A 437 19.27 12.30 -16.81
CA LEU A 437 18.09 12.94 -16.25
C LEU A 437 16.94 12.71 -17.24
N LEU A 438 15.79 12.25 -16.74
CA LEU A 438 14.54 12.31 -17.49
C LEU A 438 13.85 13.62 -17.13
N VAL A 439 13.46 14.39 -18.13
CA VAL A 439 12.88 15.73 -17.96
C VAL A 439 11.85 15.95 -19.06
N ASP A 440 10.76 16.64 -18.76
CA ASP A 440 9.76 17.08 -19.75
C ASP A 440 10.00 18.57 -19.99
N TYR A 441 10.98 18.92 -20.84
CA TYR A 441 11.46 20.31 -20.90
C TYR A 441 10.50 21.23 -21.65
N ASP A 442 9.63 20.69 -22.48
CA ASP A 442 8.64 21.45 -23.24
C ASP A 442 7.21 21.29 -22.70
N ASN A 443 7.09 20.70 -21.50
CA ASN A 443 5.85 20.46 -20.75
C ASN A 443 4.77 19.72 -21.57
N ASP A 444 5.13 18.93 -22.59
CA ASP A 444 4.15 18.27 -23.46
C ASP A 444 3.56 16.97 -22.87
N GLY A 445 4.03 16.56 -21.69
CA GLY A 445 3.59 15.38 -20.97
C GLY A 445 4.35 14.10 -21.33
N TRP A 446 5.41 14.20 -22.12
CA TRP A 446 6.29 13.09 -22.49
C TRP A 446 7.68 13.30 -21.91
N LEU A 447 8.22 12.27 -21.24
CA LEU A 447 9.57 12.36 -20.70
C LEU A 447 10.62 12.34 -21.82
N ASP A 448 11.44 13.39 -21.88
CA ASP A 448 12.61 13.51 -22.72
C ASP A 448 13.86 12.93 -22.05
N LEU A 449 14.91 12.70 -22.85
CA LEU A 449 16.18 12.19 -22.36
C LEU A 449 17.20 13.33 -22.28
N CYS A 450 17.84 13.48 -21.13
CA CYS A 450 18.98 14.37 -20.95
C CYS A 450 20.19 13.56 -20.46
N ALA A 451 21.29 13.59 -21.22
CA ALA A 451 22.57 13.03 -20.80
C ALA A 451 23.54 14.18 -20.47
N TYR A 452 24.21 14.08 -19.33
CA TYR A 452 25.16 15.09 -18.87
C TYR A 452 26.53 14.48 -18.57
N GLY A 453 27.56 15.31 -18.67
CA GLY A 453 28.96 14.95 -18.43
C GLY A 453 29.87 15.93 -19.14
N GLY A 454 30.47 15.62 -20.29
CA GLY A 454 31.26 16.57 -21.08
C GLY A 454 30.46 17.71 -21.75
N GLY A 455 29.40 18.19 -21.11
CA GLY A 455 28.35 19.05 -21.64
C GLY A 455 26.96 18.49 -21.29
N VAL A 456 25.94 18.96 -21.99
CA VAL A 456 24.56 18.45 -21.93
C VAL A 456 24.12 18.05 -23.34
N ARG A 457 23.45 16.91 -23.48
CA ARG A 457 22.77 16.49 -24.71
C ARG A 457 21.34 16.09 -24.40
N VAL A 458 20.40 16.56 -25.20
CA VAL A 458 18.96 16.36 -24.98
C VAL A 458 18.33 15.71 -26.21
N TRP A 459 17.44 14.76 -25.99
CA TRP A 459 16.61 14.16 -27.03
C TRP A 459 15.14 14.27 -26.66
N ARG A 460 14.39 14.98 -27.51
CA ARG A 460 12.95 15.10 -27.40
C ARG A 460 12.25 13.79 -27.72
N ASN A 461 11.29 13.41 -26.90
CA ASN A 461 10.42 12.28 -27.12
C ASN A 461 9.34 12.59 -28.16
N LEU A 462 9.27 11.81 -29.22
CA LEU A 462 8.28 11.94 -30.29
C LEU A 462 7.24 10.81 -30.23
N GLY A 463 7.09 10.18 -29.06
CA GLY A 463 6.21 9.06 -28.80
C GLY A 463 6.59 7.86 -29.68
N ASN A 464 5.62 7.34 -30.43
CA ASN A 464 5.85 6.21 -31.33
C ASN A 464 6.89 6.47 -32.44
N ALA A 465 7.29 7.73 -32.69
CA ALA A 465 8.33 8.06 -33.65
C ALA A 465 9.75 7.96 -33.08
N GLY A 466 9.91 7.63 -31.79
CA GLY A 466 11.20 7.53 -31.11
C GLY A 466 11.66 8.88 -30.57
N PHE A 467 12.97 9.11 -30.58
CA PHE A 467 13.58 10.31 -30.00
C PHE A 467 14.36 11.11 -31.07
N ALA A 468 14.33 12.43 -30.98
CA ALA A 468 15.10 13.33 -31.83
C ALA A 468 16.05 14.18 -30.98
N GLU A 469 17.32 14.26 -31.36
CA GLU A 469 18.28 15.11 -30.65
C GLU A 469 17.93 16.60 -30.87
N THR A 470 17.82 17.37 -29.78
CA THR A 470 17.43 18.79 -29.81
C THR A 470 18.43 19.73 -29.14
N THR A 471 19.62 19.24 -28.76
CA THR A 471 20.63 20.00 -28.01
C THR A 471 20.95 21.37 -28.63
N ARG A 472 21.08 21.42 -29.98
CA ARG A 472 21.42 22.66 -30.69
C ARG A 472 20.23 23.60 -30.83
N GLU A 473 19.03 23.08 -31.07
CA GLU A 473 17.81 23.88 -31.10
C GLU A 473 17.57 24.56 -29.75
N LEU A 474 17.88 23.85 -28.66
CA LEU A 474 17.82 24.34 -27.29
C LEU A 474 18.96 25.31 -26.91
N GLY A 475 20.00 25.42 -27.73
CA GLY A 475 21.18 26.27 -27.49
C GLY A 475 22.19 25.71 -26.46
N LEU A 476 21.94 24.51 -25.92
CA LEU A 476 22.72 23.91 -24.84
C LEU A 476 24.16 23.56 -25.25
N ASP A 477 24.40 23.33 -26.55
CA ASP A 477 25.73 23.02 -27.10
C ASP A 477 26.73 24.16 -26.94
N LYS A 478 26.26 25.39 -26.74
CA LYS A 478 27.08 26.59 -26.58
C LYS A 478 27.09 27.16 -25.17
N LEU A 479 26.05 26.87 -24.39
CA LEU A 479 25.85 27.46 -23.06
C LEU A 479 26.65 26.73 -21.98
N VAL A 480 26.90 25.44 -22.14
CA VAL A 480 27.56 24.63 -21.11
C VAL A 480 29.07 24.57 -21.37
N PRO A 481 29.92 25.24 -20.56
CA PRO A 481 31.31 25.51 -20.91
C PRO A 481 32.28 24.36 -20.56
N GLY A 482 31.84 23.33 -19.84
CA GLY A 482 32.73 22.30 -19.31
C GLY A 482 32.02 21.04 -18.83
N THR A 483 32.70 20.26 -17.98
CA THR A 483 32.17 19.01 -17.43
C THR A 483 31.06 19.31 -16.41
N VAL A 484 29.85 18.82 -16.66
CA VAL A 484 28.73 18.82 -15.73
C VAL A 484 28.86 17.63 -14.78
N GLU A 485 28.97 17.92 -13.49
CA GLU A 485 29.07 16.92 -12.43
C GLU A 485 27.70 16.53 -11.87
N SER A 486 26.77 17.49 -11.86
CA SER A 486 25.39 17.30 -11.39
C SER A 486 24.43 18.23 -12.11
N ILE A 487 23.18 17.78 -12.21
CA ILE A 487 22.07 18.53 -12.81
C ILE A 487 20.80 18.24 -12.02
N VAL A 488 20.00 19.27 -11.80
CA VAL A 488 18.61 19.16 -11.30
C VAL A 488 17.71 20.02 -12.17
N ALA A 489 16.45 19.64 -12.28
CA ALA A 489 15.44 20.32 -13.09
C ALA A 489 14.24 20.66 -12.19
N ALA A 490 13.79 21.91 -12.27
CA ALA A 490 12.63 22.43 -11.57
C ALA A 490 12.27 23.81 -12.15
N ASP A 491 11.05 24.27 -11.96
CA ASP A 491 10.65 25.65 -12.21
C ASP A 491 11.23 26.58 -11.11
N PHE A 492 12.40 27.17 -11.35
CA PHE A 492 13.12 27.96 -10.34
C PHE A 492 12.65 29.42 -10.29
N ASP A 493 12.15 29.98 -11.39
CA ASP A 493 11.65 31.35 -11.42
C ASP A 493 10.11 31.48 -11.41
N ASN A 494 9.42 30.36 -11.20
CA ASN A 494 7.97 30.23 -11.02
C ASN A 494 7.16 30.75 -12.21
N ASP A 495 7.68 30.59 -13.43
CA ASP A 495 7.06 31.05 -14.67
C ASP A 495 6.30 29.93 -15.41
N GLY A 496 6.30 28.72 -14.86
CA GLY A 496 5.57 27.57 -15.36
C GLY A 496 6.32 26.71 -16.36
N ASP A 497 7.63 26.87 -16.53
CA ASP A 497 8.46 25.89 -17.22
C ASP A 497 9.68 25.39 -16.44
N THR A 498 10.24 24.29 -16.92
CA THR A 498 11.28 23.55 -16.20
C THR A 498 12.66 24.07 -16.58
N ASP A 499 13.32 24.73 -15.65
CA ASP A 499 14.70 25.20 -15.76
C ASP A 499 15.71 24.08 -15.45
N LEU A 500 17.00 24.32 -15.80
CA LEU A 500 18.11 23.43 -15.44
C LEU A 500 19.14 24.14 -14.58
N LEU A 501 19.44 23.58 -13.41
CA LEU A 501 20.55 24.01 -12.57
C LEU A 501 21.69 22.99 -12.65
N LEU A 502 22.87 23.45 -13.05
CA LEU A 502 24.06 22.65 -13.27
C LEU A 502 25.11 22.93 -12.20
N GLY A 503 25.80 21.88 -11.74
CA GLY A 503 27.12 22.00 -11.12
C GLY A 503 28.20 21.70 -12.16
N VAL A 504 29.00 22.70 -12.51
CA VAL A 504 30.02 22.61 -13.57
C VAL A 504 31.41 22.63 -12.95
N GLU A 505 32.21 21.62 -13.28
CA GLU A 505 33.57 21.43 -12.78
C GLU A 505 34.41 22.69 -13.04
N ASN A 506 35.03 23.25 -12.00
CA ASN A 506 35.83 24.50 -12.02
C ASN A 506 35.08 25.79 -12.41
N HIS A 507 33.75 25.75 -12.56
CA HIS A 507 32.92 26.92 -12.90
C HIS A 507 31.82 27.22 -11.87
N GLY A 508 31.54 26.31 -10.94
CA GLY A 508 30.53 26.47 -9.89
C GLY A 508 29.11 26.17 -10.41
N LEU A 509 28.11 26.90 -9.92
CA LEU A 509 26.73 26.74 -10.37
C LEU A 509 26.45 27.49 -11.68
N GLN A 510 25.61 26.89 -12.52
CA GLN A 510 25.06 27.55 -13.71
C GLN A 510 23.55 27.32 -13.76
N LEU A 511 22.77 28.40 -13.81
CA LEU A 511 21.31 28.33 -14.01
C LEU A 511 21.00 28.60 -15.48
N LEU A 512 20.39 27.63 -16.14
CA LEU A 512 19.86 27.75 -17.49
C LEU A 512 18.34 27.86 -17.41
N ARG A 513 17.84 29.06 -17.66
CA ARG A 513 16.40 29.32 -17.70
C ARG A 513 15.81 28.77 -18.99
N ASN A 514 14.66 28.13 -18.90
CA ASN A 514 13.89 27.68 -20.04
C ASN A 514 13.03 28.84 -20.57
N ASP A 515 13.21 29.23 -21.83
CA ASP A 515 12.36 30.23 -22.47
C ASP A 515 11.40 29.53 -23.44
N GLY A 516 10.17 29.26 -22.99
CA GLY A 516 9.04 28.90 -23.85
C GLY A 516 8.39 27.54 -23.60
N GLY A 517 8.88 26.77 -22.63
CA GLY A 517 8.22 25.52 -22.22
C GLY A 517 6.80 25.77 -21.68
N ASN A 518 6.57 26.94 -21.09
CA ASN A 518 5.28 27.37 -20.53
C ASN A 518 4.23 27.73 -21.60
N ALA A 519 4.56 27.55 -22.88
CA ALA A 519 3.57 27.44 -23.95
C ALA A 519 2.65 26.22 -23.78
N ASN A 520 3.10 25.21 -23.03
CA ASN A 520 2.30 24.13 -22.48
C ASN A 520 2.13 24.32 -20.95
N GLN A 521 1.19 23.59 -20.36
CA GLN A 521 0.81 23.69 -18.95
C GLN A 521 1.69 22.81 -18.05
N LEU A 522 2.01 23.29 -16.85
CA LEU A 522 2.71 22.55 -15.80
C LEU A 522 1.78 22.29 -14.61
N LEU A 523 1.74 21.05 -14.16
CA LEU A 523 1.07 20.64 -12.91
C LEU A 523 2.13 20.53 -11.80
N LYS A 524 2.00 21.34 -10.75
CA LYS A 524 2.79 21.19 -9.52
C LYS A 524 2.01 20.41 -8.46
N LEU A 525 2.64 19.42 -7.86
CA LEU A 525 2.05 18.59 -6.81
C LEU A 525 2.86 18.67 -5.51
N ARG A 526 2.14 18.70 -4.38
CA ARG A 526 2.71 18.45 -3.06
C ARG A 526 2.06 17.20 -2.47
N LEU A 527 2.79 16.11 -2.44
CA LEU A 527 2.34 14.88 -1.80
C LEU A 527 2.48 14.99 -0.28
N VAL A 528 1.43 14.62 0.46
CA VAL A 528 1.41 14.64 1.93
C VAL A 528 1.03 13.25 2.42
N GLY A 529 2.04 12.38 2.52
CA GLY A 529 1.88 11.00 3.01
C GLY A 529 1.52 10.97 4.49
N ASN A 530 0.71 10.02 4.91
CA ASN A 530 0.18 9.98 6.27
C ASN A 530 0.55 8.67 6.97
N ARG A 531 0.30 7.54 6.33
CA ARG A 531 0.88 6.24 6.71
C ARG A 531 2.11 5.92 5.89
N SER A 532 2.08 6.31 4.62
CA SER A 532 3.25 6.34 3.73
C SER A 532 4.23 7.43 4.19
N ASN A 533 5.46 7.42 3.68
CA ASN A 533 6.45 8.45 3.99
C ASN A 533 5.94 9.85 3.61
N ALA A 534 6.24 10.86 4.44
CA ALA A 534 5.59 12.15 4.36
C ALA A 534 5.82 12.89 3.03
N SER A 535 7.01 12.75 2.44
CA SER A 535 7.38 13.35 1.14
C SER A 535 6.82 12.59 -0.07
N GLY A 536 6.24 11.39 0.12
CA GLY A 536 5.72 10.57 -0.97
C GLY A 536 6.78 9.96 -1.88
N LEU A 537 8.05 9.83 -1.46
CA LEU A 537 9.08 9.17 -2.27
C LEU A 537 8.70 7.71 -2.54
N GLY A 538 8.84 7.26 -3.79
CA GLY A 538 8.45 5.94 -4.28
C GLY A 538 6.95 5.78 -4.54
N VAL A 539 6.13 6.80 -4.28
CA VAL A 539 4.70 6.82 -4.64
C VAL A 539 4.56 7.17 -6.12
N ARG A 540 3.57 6.58 -6.78
CA ARG A 540 3.28 6.81 -8.20
C ARG A 540 2.09 7.74 -8.37
N VAL A 541 2.17 8.63 -9.35
CA VAL A 541 1.11 9.57 -9.70
C VAL A 541 0.71 9.31 -11.15
N GLU A 542 -0.52 8.83 -11.35
CA GLU A 542 -1.16 8.70 -12.65
C GLU A 542 -1.98 9.96 -12.92
N VAL A 543 -1.75 10.60 -14.07
CA VAL A 543 -2.56 11.73 -14.55
C VAL A 543 -3.22 11.35 -15.86
N THR A 544 -4.49 11.72 -16.04
CA THR A 544 -5.29 11.44 -17.24
C THR A 544 -6.01 12.70 -17.72
N ALA A 545 -6.03 12.91 -19.05
CA ALA A 545 -6.81 13.95 -19.71
C ALA A 545 -7.18 13.52 -21.14
N GLY A 546 -8.46 13.19 -21.37
CA GLY A 546 -8.97 12.70 -22.65
C GLY A 546 -8.28 11.41 -23.11
N HIS A 547 -7.47 11.52 -24.17
CA HIS A 547 -6.69 10.40 -24.71
C HIS A 547 -5.21 10.45 -24.31
N TRP A 548 -4.81 11.41 -23.49
CA TRP A 548 -3.50 11.49 -22.88
C TRP A 548 -3.55 10.92 -21.46
N ARG A 549 -2.46 10.28 -21.05
CA ARG A 549 -2.22 9.82 -19.69
C ARG A 549 -0.73 9.71 -19.45
N THR A 550 -0.30 9.76 -18.20
CA THR A 550 1.09 9.58 -17.84
C THR A 550 1.23 9.05 -16.42
N LEU A 551 2.33 8.34 -16.14
CA LEU A 551 2.70 7.90 -14.81
C LEU A 551 4.04 8.53 -14.40
N ARG A 552 4.11 9.06 -13.17
CA ARG A 552 5.36 9.55 -12.57
C ARG A 552 5.58 8.89 -11.22
N THR A 553 6.71 8.21 -11.05
CA THR A 553 7.18 7.80 -9.73
C THR A 553 7.95 8.94 -9.10
N VAL A 554 7.63 9.26 -7.85
CA VAL A 554 8.27 10.36 -7.12
C VAL A 554 9.64 9.89 -6.62
N GLN A 555 10.68 10.16 -7.41
CA GLN A 555 12.07 9.80 -7.09
C GLN A 555 12.84 10.94 -6.43
N SER A 556 12.37 12.18 -6.62
CA SER A 556 12.93 13.41 -6.07
C SER A 556 11.84 14.47 -5.99
N LEU A 557 12.12 15.54 -5.24
CA LEU A 557 11.29 16.74 -5.15
C LEU A 557 11.94 17.89 -5.92
N PRO A 558 11.17 18.87 -6.42
CA PRO A 558 9.69 18.94 -6.40
C PRO A 558 9.03 17.92 -7.36
N VAL A 559 7.70 17.81 -7.29
CA VAL A 559 6.90 16.98 -8.23
C VAL A 559 6.20 17.90 -9.22
N GLU A 560 6.79 18.01 -10.40
CA GLU A 560 6.34 18.88 -11.50
C GLU A 560 6.12 18.01 -12.75
N ILE A 561 4.94 18.13 -13.37
CA ILE A 561 4.51 17.26 -14.47
C ILE A 561 3.94 18.13 -15.59
N GLY A 562 4.56 18.12 -16.77
CA GLY A 562 3.98 18.72 -17.96
C GLY A 562 2.68 18.02 -18.33
N VAL A 563 1.65 18.80 -18.69
CA VAL A 563 0.33 18.28 -19.09
C VAL A 563 -0.08 18.80 -20.47
N GLY A 564 0.88 19.20 -21.29
CA GLY A 564 0.66 19.67 -22.65
C GLY A 564 -0.33 20.83 -22.71
N LYS A 565 -1.29 20.75 -23.61
CA LYS A 565 -2.34 21.77 -23.80
C LYS A 565 -3.59 21.49 -22.96
N HIS A 566 -3.53 20.55 -22.02
CA HIS A 566 -4.70 20.13 -21.24
C HIS A 566 -4.97 21.11 -20.09
N GLU A 567 -5.95 22.00 -20.30
CA GLU A 567 -6.42 22.96 -19.26
C GLU A 567 -7.33 22.30 -18.19
N GLN A 568 -7.71 21.04 -18.42
CA GLN A 568 -8.58 20.25 -17.56
C GLN A 568 -8.08 18.81 -17.52
N LEU A 569 -7.86 18.29 -16.31
CA LEU A 569 -7.45 16.91 -16.04
C LEU A 569 -8.68 16.12 -15.59
N ASP A 570 -8.85 14.92 -16.13
CA ASP A 570 -9.96 14.03 -15.80
C ASP A 570 -9.77 13.38 -14.43
N ALA A 571 -8.56 12.89 -14.16
CA ALA A 571 -8.18 12.33 -12.88
C ALA A 571 -6.67 12.43 -12.61
N ILE A 572 -6.34 12.69 -11.34
CA ILE A 572 -5.01 12.51 -10.75
C ILE A 572 -5.14 11.40 -9.70
N THR A 573 -4.55 10.24 -9.95
CA THR A 573 -4.57 9.09 -9.03
C THR A 573 -3.21 8.94 -8.37
N VAL A 574 -3.18 9.04 -7.05
CA VAL A 574 -1.96 8.81 -6.26
C VAL A 574 -1.99 7.41 -5.69
N HIS A 575 -0.94 6.63 -5.97
CA HIS A 575 -0.77 5.25 -5.56
C HIS A 575 0.00 5.18 -4.23
N TRP A 576 -0.64 5.62 -3.14
CA TRP A 576 -0.05 5.48 -1.81
C TRP A 576 0.10 4.00 -1.44
N PHE A 577 1.05 3.68 -0.54
CA PHE A 577 1.33 2.30 -0.19
C PHE A 577 0.17 1.55 0.46
N ASP A 578 -0.79 2.28 1.06
CA ASP A 578 -2.00 1.74 1.70
C ASP A 578 -3.30 2.17 0.99
N THR A 579 -3.28 3.15 0.08
CA THR A 579 -4.51 3.68 -0.54
C THR A 579 -4.30 4.17 -1.97
N MET A 580 -5.32 4.04 -2.82
CA MET A 580 -5.31 4.58 -4.17
C MET A 580 -6.63 5.27 -4.43
N LEU A 581 -6.60 6.59 -4.57
CA LEU A 581 -7.79 7.40 -4.77
C LEU A 581 -7.55 8.49 -5.82
N PRO A 582 -8.42 8.57 -6.85
CA PRO A 582 -8.37 9.65 -7.82
C PRO A 582 -8.98 10.93 -7.25
N VAL A 583 -8.37 12.07 -7.55
CA VAL A 583 -9.01 13.38 -7.54
C VAL A 583 -9.41 13.70 -8.98
N THR A 584 -10.68 14.02 -9.22
CA THR A 584 -11.21 14.26 -10.58
C THR A 584 -11.45 15.73 -10.84
N ASP A 585 -11.57 16.09 -12.12
CA ASP A 585 -11.95 17.44 -12.58
C ASP A 585 -11.03 18.56 -12.06
N THR A 586 -9.71 18.31 -12.05
CA THR A 586 -8.70 19.27 -11.60
C THR A 586 -8.15 20.12 -12.75
N LYS A 587 -7.88 21.40 -12.51
CA LYS A 587 -7.13 22.27 -13.44
C LYS A 587 -5.67 22.38 -13.03
N PRO A 588 -4.70 22.29 -13.97
CA PRO A 588 -3.31 22.55 -13.64
C PRO A 588 -3.12 24.03 -13.28
N ASP A 589 -2.24 24.30 -12.32
CA ASP A 589 -1.82 25.64 -11.93
C ASP A 589 -0.31 25.62 -11.68
N PRO A 590 0.50 26.30 -12.52
CA PRO A 590 1.95 26.33 -12.38
C PRO A 590 2.41 27.18 -11.19
N HIS A 591 1.57 28.06 -10.64
CA HIS A 591 1.95 28.97 -9.56
C HIS A 591 1.48 28.52 -8.18
N SER A 592 0.68 27.46 -8.11
CA SER A 592 0.14 26.93 -6.85
C SER A 592 0.15 25.40 -6.83
N PRO A 593 1.06 24.76 -6.07
CA PRO A 593 1.08 23.31 -5.94
C PRO A 593 -0.23 22.74 -5.38
N LEU A 594 -0.78 21.73 -6.05
CA LEU A 594 -1.93 20.98 -5.54
C LEU A 594 -1.48 20.01 -4.45
N ALA A 595 -1.99 20.21 -3.24
CA ALA A 595 -1.72 19.32 -2.12
C ALA A 595 -2.55 18.03 -2.22
N MET A 596 -1.88 16.89 -2.38
CA MET A 596 -2.49 15.57 -2.44
C MET A 596 -2.29 14.86 -1.10
N LEU A 597 -3.36 14.71 -0.32
CA LEU A 597 -3.32 14.12 1.01
C LEU A 597 -3.60 12.61 0.96
N GLU A 598 -2.78 11.78 1.61
CA GLU A 598 -3.12 10.37 1.84
C GLU A 598 -4.30 10.27 2.82
N LEU A 599 -5.44 9.77 2.34
CA LEU A 599 -6.66 9.76 3.14
C LEU A 599 -6.54 8.87 4.39
N LEU A 600 -7.16 9.38 5.46
CA LEU A 600 -7.39 8.66 6.70
C LEU A 600 -8.55 7.66 6.54
N MET A 601 -8.31 6.53 5.89
CA MET A 601 -9.32 5.48 5.77
C MET A 601 -9.12 4.33 6.78
N PRO A 602 -10.21 3.73 7.29
CA PRO A 602 -10.13 2.44 7.96
C PRO A 602 -9.74 1.38 6.92
N THR A 603 -8.52 0.89 6.99
CA THR A 603 -8.04 -0.23 6.15
C THR A 603 -8.15 -1.59 6.85
N GLY A 604 -8.60 -1.60 8.11
CA GLY A 604 -8.85 -2.80 8.90
C GLY A 604 -9.97 -3.67 8.31
N SER A 605 -10.08 -4.89 8.80
CA SER A 605 -10.41 -6.03 7.95
C SER A 605 -11.61 -6.88 8.38
N CYS A 606 -12.02 -6.75 9.64
CA CYS A 606 -12.99 -7.64 10.26
C CYS A 606 -14.38 -7.53 9.62
N PRO A 607 -15.08 -8.65 9.36
CA PRO A 607 -16.48 -8.64 8.96
C PRO A 607 -17.37 -7.98 10.02
N TYR A 608 -18.47 -7.39 9.59
CA TYR A 608 -19.45 -6.76 10.46
C TYR A 608 -20.62 -7.69 10.72
N LEU A 609 -21.04 -7.77 11.98
CA LEU A 609 -22.20 -8.53 12.41
C LEU A 609 -23.36 -7.58 12.72
N TYR A 610 -24.55 -7.89 12.19
CA TYR A 610 -25.79 -7.20 12.49
C TYR A 610 -26.85 -8.18 12.97
N ALA A 611 -27.74 -7.69 13.83
CA ALA A 611 -28.83 -8.47 14.40
C ALA A 611 -30.17 -7.73 14.25
N TRP A 612 -31.23 -8.47 13.99
CA TRP A 612 -32.58 -7.90 13.93
C TRP A 612 -33.09 -7.54 15.34
N ASP A 613 -33.37 -6.27 15.56
CA ASP A 613 -33.83 -5.75 16.86
C ASP A 613 -35.36 -5.80 17.04
N GLY A 614 -36.09 -6.26 16.02
CA GLY A 614 -37.56 -6.22 15.95
C GLY A 614 -38.09 -5.19 14.96
N LYS A 615 -37.27 -4.21 14.53
CA LYS A 615 -37.64 -3.14 13.59
C LYS A 615 -36.65 -2.98 12.45
N GLN A 616 -35.36 -3.09 12.73
CA GLN A 616 -34.27 -2.90 11.77
C GLN A 616 -33.07 -3.77 12.15
N PHE A 617 -32.07 -3.81 11.26
CA PHE A 617 -30.79 -4.45 11.59
C PHE A 617 -29.90 -3.45 12.35
N ARG A 618 -29.54 -3.83 13.57
CA ARG A 618 -28.61 -3.08 14.41
C ARG A 618 -27.20 -3.63 14.22
N PHE A 619 -26.22 -2.75 14.06
CA PHE A 619 -24.81 -3.12 14.13
C PHE A 619 -24.49 -3.65 15.53
N VAL A 620 -24.00 -4.90 15.60
CA VAL A 620 -23.59 -5.54 16.85
C VAL A 620 -22.14 -5.18 17.13
N THR A 621 -21.23 -5.68 16.30
CA THR A 621 -19.78 -5.48 16.42
C THR A 621 -19.09 -6.00 15.15
N ASP A 622 -17.77 -5.94 15.11
CA ASP A 622 -16.96 -6.69 14.15
C ASP A 622 -16.54 -8.06 14.73
N ILE A 623 -16.27 -9.04 13.87
CA ILE A 623 -15.95 -10.42 14.29
C ILE A 623 -14.60 -10.88 13.75
N LEU A 624 -14.04 -11.93 14.36
CA LEU A 624 -12.79 -12.61 14.06
C LEU A 624 -11.54 -11.72 14.14
N GLY A 625 -11.58 -10.63 14.92
CA GLY A 625 -10.43 -9.73 15.05
C GLY A 625 -9.19 -10.38 15.67
N ALA A 626 -9.37 -11.42 16.49
CA ALA A 626 -8.27 -12.17 17.11
C ALA A 626 -7.69 -13.26 16.19
N ALA A 627 -8.28 -13.48 15.00
CA ALA A 627 -7.88 -14.48 14.03
C ALA A 627 -7.39 -13.89 12.69
N PRO A 628 -6.52 -12.85 12.67
CA PRO A 628 -6.14 -12.23 11.41
C PRO A 628 -5.25 -13.16 10.58
N ALA A 629 -5.53 -13.28 9.29
CA ALA A 629 -4.67 -14.00 8.35
C ALA A 629 -3.57 -13.08 7.82
N GLY A 630 -2.31 -13.38 8.15
CA GLY A 630 -1.15 -12.69 7.57
C GLY A 630 -0.84 -11.30 8.16
N LEU A 631 -1.47 -10.90 9.27
CA LEU A 631 -1.16 -9.65 9.95
C LEU A 631 0.24 -9.69 10.58
N ARG A 632 1.13 -8.80 10.12
CA ARG A 632 2.49 -8.68 10.68
C ARG A 632 2.48 -7.97 12.03
N LEU A 633 3.24 -8.52 12.97
CA LEU A 633 3.62 -7.89 14.23
C LEU A 633 4.99 -7.22 14.16
N SER A 634 5.91 -7.81 13.41
CA SER A 634 7.24 -7.29 13.11
C SER A 634 7.71 -7.82 11.76
N ASP A 635 8.93 -7.46 11.33
CA ASP A 635 9.53 -7.94 10.08
C ASP A 635 9.41 -9.46 9.89
N ASN A 636 9.54 -10.24 10.96
CA ASN A 636 9.68 -11.69 10.91
C ASN A 636 8.60 -12.46 11.69
N ARG A 637 7.55 -11.76 12.18
CA ARG A 637 6.52 -12.39 13.01
C ARG A 637 5.13 -11.95 12.58
N LEU A 638 4.24 -12.93 12.44
CA LEU A 638 2.81 -12.73 12.25
C LEU A 638 2.07 -12.82 13.60
N VAL A 639 0.91 -12.18 13.69
CA VAL A 639 -0.06 -12.48 14.75
C VAL A 639 -0.50 -13.93 14.62
N GLU A 640 -0.49 -14.67 15.71
CA GLU A 640 -1.09 -16.01 15.76
C GLU A 640 -2.60 -15.87 15.86
N ALA A 641 -3.35 -16.65 15.08
CA ALA A 641 -4.81 -16.61 15.08
C ALA A 641 -5.40 -17.43 16.23
N ASP A 642 -6.28 -16.80 17.02
CA ASP A 642 -7.21 -17.47 17.93
C ASP A 642 -8.55 -17.65 17.22
N GLU A 643 -8.79 -18.86 16.71
CA GLU A 643 -9.79 -19.15 15.67
C GLU A 643 -11.24 -19.17 16.19
N ASP A 644 -11.42 -19.35 17.50
CA ASP A 644 -12.74 -19.38 18.14
C ASP A 644 -13.10 -18.00 18.71
N GLU A 645 -14.31 -17.51 18.42
CA GLU A 645 -14.81 -16.25 19.00
C GLU A 645 -16.27 -16.36 19.45
N PHE A 646 -16.55 -15.89 20.66
CA PHE A 646 -17.90 -15.68 21.16
C PHE A 646 -18.25 -14.20 21.13
N VAL A 647 -19.38 -13.89 20.50
CA VAL A 647 -19.85 -12.52 20.35
C VAL A 647 -21.19 -12.37 21.07
N TRP A 648 -21.25 -11.44 22.01
CA TRP A 648 -22.52 -11.07 22.63
C TRP A 648 -23.39 -10.32 21.62
N ILE A 649 -24.52 -10.92 21.25
CA ILE A 649 -25.43 -10.38 20.22
C ILE A 649 -26.45 -9.43 20.84
N GLY A 650 -27.05 -9.81 21.97
CA GLY A 650 -28.13 -9.08 22.61
C GLY A 650 -28.97 -9.97 23.52
N ASP A 651 -30.06 -9.40 24.03
CA ASP A 651 -31.08 -10.05 24.85
C ASP A 651 -32.46 -9.94 24.18
N GLU A 652 -33.53 -10.35 24.88
CA GLU A 652 -34.91 -10.28 24.35
C GLU A 652 -35.37 -8.85 24.02
N SER A 653 -34.69 -7.83 24.54
CA SER A 653 -35.01 -6.43 24.25
C SER A 653 -34.38 -5.95 22.94
N THR A 654 -33.23 -6.51 22.55
CA THR A 654 -32.37 -6.03 21.45
C THR A 654 -32.11 -7.04 20.33
N PHE A 655 -32.53 -8.30 20.50
CA PHE A 655 -32.45 -9.35 19.49
C PHE A 655 -33.73 -10.19 19.48
N ARG A 656 -34.65 -9.82 18.59
CA ARG A 656 -36.00 -10.39 18.53
C ARG A 656 -36.18 -11.29 17.31
N PRO A 657 -37.05 -12.32 17.37
CA PRO A 657 -37.34 -13.12 16.20
C PRO A 657 -38.09 -12.30 15.12
N ARG A 658 -37.75 -12.54 13.86
CA ARG A 658 -38.43 -12.06 12.66
C ARG A 658 -39.11 -13.25 11.99
N ASP A 659 -40.43 -13.19 11.89
CA ASP A 659 -41.25 -14.28 11.32
C ASP A 659 -40.96 -15.65 11.96
N GLY A 660 -40.74 -15.65 13.29
CA GLY A 660 -40.42 -16.84 14.07
C GLY A 660 -38.97 -17.31 14.05
N ASN A 661 -38.07 -16.60 13.34
CA ASN A 661 -36.65 -16.96 13.24
C ASN A 661 -35.77 -15.86 13.83
N TYR A 662 -34.67 -16.21 14.48
CA TYR A 662 -33.62 -15.25 14.80
C TYR A 662 -32.77 -15.02 13.55
N VAL A 663 -32.53 -13.75 13.21
CA VAL A 663 -31.89 -13.37 11.94
C VAL A 663 -30.66 -12.52 12.21
N LEU A 664 -29.51 -12.98 11.71
CA LEU A 664 -28.23 -12.28 11.73
C LEU A 664 -27.76 -12.02 10.29
N GLN A 665 -26.96 -10.97 10.13
CA GLN A 665 -26.33 -10.61 8.87
C GLN A 665 -24.84 -10.43 9.10
N VAL A 666 -24.02 -11.05 8.27
CA VAL A 666 -22.56 -10.86 8.27
C VAL A 666 -22.15 -10.23 6.96
N THR A 667 -21.42 -9.12 7.03
CA THR A 667 -21.01 -8.38 5.83
C THR A 667 -19.51 -8.16 5.76
N GLU A 668 -18.95 -8.34 4.57
CA GLU A 668 -17.56 -8.04 4.25
C GLU A 668 -17.46 -6.73 3.48
N GLU A 669 -17.46 -5.61 4.21
CA GLU A 669 -17.46 -4.27 3.61
C GLU A 669 -16.07 -3.65 3.44
N LEU A 670 -15.03 -4.40 3.84
CA LEU A 670 -13.62 -4.01 3.88
C LEU A 670 -12.79 -4.89 2.91
N ARG A 671 -11.45 -4.84 2.99
CA ARG A 671 -10.56 -5.41 1.97
C ARG A 671 -10.36 -6.94 2.05
N GLU A 672 -10.69 -7.61 3.15
CA GLU A 672 -10.32 -9.02 3.43
C GLU A 672 -11.44 -10.04 3.23
N ALA A 673 -11.06 -11.34 3.20
CA ALA A 673 -11.95 -12.49 3.12
C ALA A 673 -12.25 -13.03 4.51
N LEU A 674 -13.50 -13.39 4.73
CA LEU A 674 -13.97 -14.23 5.80
C LEU A 674 -13.79 -15.70 5.41
N TYR A 675 -13.01 -16.40 6.21
CA TYR A 675 -13.01 -17.86 6.25
C TYR A 675 -13.75 -18.25 7.53
N LEU A 676 -14.90 -18.88 7.37
CA LEU A 676 -15.78 -19.26 8.47
C LEU A 676 -16.20 -20.72 8.30
N ASP A 677 -15.74 -21.58 9.20
CA ASP A 677 -16.04 -23.02 9.16
C ASP A 677 -17.42 -23.32 9.77
N ALA A 678 -17.77 -22.66 10.88
CA ALA A 678 -19.04 -22.83 11.56
C ALA A 678 -19.49 -21.54 12.23
N ALA A 679 -20.81 -21.33 12.29
CA ALA A 679 -21.43 -20.32 13.13
C ALA A 679 -22.60 -20.94 13.89
N GLU A 680 -22.64 -20.69 15.19
CA GLU A 680 -23.68 -21.20 16.09
C GLU A 680 -24.23 -20.05 16.93
N LEU A 681 -25.50 -20.15 17.30
CA LEU A 681 -26.12 -19.23 18.24
C LEU A 681 -26.31 -19.93 19.58
N LEU A 682 -25.84 -19.30 20.65
CA LEU A 682 -25.99 -19.82 22.01
C LEU A 682 -27.00 -18.97 22.77
N ALA A 683 -28.09 -19.61 23.20
CA ALA A 683 -29.03 -19.02 24.15
C ALA A 683 -28.61 -19.41 25.57
N VAL A 684 -28.37 -18.42 26.43
CA VAL A 684 -27.90 -18.64 27.79
C VAL A 684 -28.95 -18.16 28.77
N ASP A 685 -29.62 -19.10 29.43
CA ASP A 685 -30.51 -18.81 30.54
C ASP A 685 -29.68 -18.74 31.83
N HIS A 686 -29.80 -17.65 32.58
CA HIS A 686 -29.06 -17.44 33.83
C HIS A 686 -29.96 -16.78 34.89
N SER A 687 -29.55 -16.87 36.16
CA SER A 687 -30.36 -16.36 37.28
C SER A 687 -30.47 -14.83 37.27
N PRO A 688 -31.59 -14.25 37.75
CA PRO A 688 -31.70 -12.81 37.93
C PRO A 688 -30.58 -12.23 38.80
N GLY A 689 -30.07 -11.05 38.44
CA GLY A 689 -28.98 -10.38 39.16
C GLY A 689 -27.58 -10.89 38.84
N THR A 690 -27.43 -11.73 37.81
CA THR A 690 -26.12 -12.14 37.27
C THR A 690 -25.88 -11.54 35.88
N GLU A 691 -24.61 -11.40 35.51
CA GLU A 691 -24.16 -11.06 34.15
C GLU A 691 -23.47 -12.27 33.53
N VAL A 692 -23.60 -12.44 32.21
CA VAL A 692 -22.93 -13.50 31.46
C VAL A 692 -21.97 -12.88 30.46
N HIS A 693 -20.71 -13.32 30.51
CA HIS A 693 -19.63 -12.85 29.65
C HIS A 693 -18.85 -14.04 29.09
N THR A 694 -17.99 -13.80 28.11
CA THR A 694 -17.11 -14.83 27.56
C THR A 694 -15.65 -14.53 27.92
N THR A 695 -14.79 -15.55 27.87
CA THR A 695 -13.34 -15.39 28.11
C THR A 695 -12.59 -14.82 26.90
N GLY A 696 -13.26 -14.67 25.76
CA GLY A 696 -12.70 -14.22 24.50
C GLY A 696 -12.09 -12.83 24.54
N LYS A 697 -10.87 -12.71 24.03
CA LYS A 697 -10.09 -11.48 23.97
C LYS A 697 -8.87 -11.65 23.08
N LEU A 698 -8.30 -10.55 22.61
CA LEU A 698 -7.01 -10.58 21.95
C LEU A 698 -5.92 -10.93 22.98
N LEU A 699 -5.07 -11.91 22.66
CA LEU A 699 -3.99 -12.41 23.51
C LEU A 699 -2.62 -12.30 22.82
N PRO A 700 -1.51 -12.28 23.59
CA PRO A 700 -0.16 -12.11 23.02
C PRO A 700 0.34 -13.23 22.11
N GLY A 701 -0.22 -14.42 22.24
CA GLY A 701 0.15 -15.62 21.48
C GLY A 701 -0.30 -16.90 22.18
N LYS A 702 0.03 -18.05 21.57
CA LYS A 702 -0.35 -19.38 22.05
C LYS A 702 0.34 -19.77 23.38
N PRO A 703 -0.26 -20.68 24.17
CA PRO A 703 -1.54 -21.34 23.94
C PRO A 703 -2.74 -20.42 24.25
N PHE A 704 -3.73 -20.43 23.38
CA PHE A 704 -5.00 -19.75 23.64
C PHE A 704 -5.88 -20.64 24.53
N PRO A 705 -6.39 -20.13 25.66
CA PRO A 705 -7.30 -20.88 26.51
C PRO A 705 -8.62 -21.11 25.78
N PRO A 706 -9.33 -22.23 26.03
CA PRO A 706 -10.67 -22.43 25.49
C PRO A 706 -11.58 -21.26 25.82
N GLN A 707 -12.39 -20.87 24.85
CA GLN A 707 -13.43 -19.88 25.07
C GLN A 707 -14.53 -20.49 25.94
N GLU A 708 -14.83 -19.82 27.06
CA GLU A 708 -15.82 -20.24 28.04
C GLU A 708 -16.87 -19.15 28.24
N ILE A 709 -18.07 -19.56 28.64
CA ILE A 709 -19.10 -18.66 29.16
C ILE A 709 -18.97 -18.60 30.68
N VAL A 710 -18.85 -17.39 31.22
CA VAL A 710 -18.66 -17.12 32.64
C VAL A 710 -19.85 -16.32 33.18
N THR A 711 -20.41 -16.78 34.28
CA THR A 711 -21.48 -16.07 35.00
C THR A 711 -20.89 -15.30 36.18
N LEU A 712 -21.20 -14.02 36.28
CA LEU A 712 -20.72 -13.09 37.30
C LEU A 712 -21.88 -12.56 38.14
N ARG A 713 -21.64 -12.33 39.43
CA ARG A 713 -22.65 -11.79 40.36
C ARG A 713 -21.99 -10.87 41.39
N ASN A 714 -22.79 -10.29 42.30
CA ASN A 714 -22.32 -9.48 43.42
C ASN A 714 -21.37 -8.35 42.96
N PRO A 715 -21.84 -7.36 42.18
CA PRO A 715 -20.99 -6.27 41.72
C PRO A 715 -20.45 -5.45 42.89
N HIS A 716 -19.14 -5.21 42.86
CA HIS A 716 -18.43 -4.30 43.75
C HIS A 716 -18.39 -2.92 43.09
N PRO A 717 -19.04 -1.89 43.66
CA PRO A 717 -19.21 -0.60 42.99
C PRO A 717 -17.88 0.15 42.87
N LEU A 718 -17.60 0.66 41.66
CA LEU A 718 -16.49 1.58 41.42
C LEU A 718 -16.74 2.88 42.19
N LYS A 719 -15.89 3.17 43.18
CA LYS A 719 -16.01 4.36 44.04
C LYS A 719 -15.29 5.55 43.46
N GLN A 720 -14.11 5.32 42.88
CA GLN A 720 -13.30 6.35 42.25
C GLN A 720 -12.46 5.74 41.14
N ALA A 721 -12.31 6.46 40.03
CA ALA A 721 -11.33 6.16 39.01
C ALA A 721 -10.64 7.43 38.52
N ALA A 722 -9.31 7.37 38.38
CA ALA A 722 -8.51 8.48 37.88
C ALA A 722 -7.63 8.01 36.72
N ARG A 723 -7.65 8.75 35.61
CA ARG A 723 -6.70 8.56 34.52
C ARG A 723 -5.33 9.11 34.92
N SER A 724 -4.27 8.65 34.28
CA SER A 724 -2.87 9.00 34.60
C SER A 724 -2.52 10.49 34.56
N ASP A 725 -3.35 11.34 33.95
CA ASP A 725 -3.23 12.81 33.95
C ASP A 725 -4.03 13.49 35.09
N GLY A 726 -4.64 12.70 35.99
CA GLY A 726 -5.43 13.19 37.11
C GLY A 726 -6.91 13.43 36.81
N LEU A 727 -7.37 13.17 35.58
CA LEU A 727 -8.78 13.30 35.22
C LEU A 727 -9.62 12.26 35.98
N ASP A 728 -10.64 12.73 36.72
CA ASP A 728 -11.66 11.86 37.30
C ASP A 728 -12.53 11.27 36.18
N VAL A 729 -12.51 9.95 36.08
CA VAL A 729 -13.22 9.18 35.06
C VAL A 729 -14.23 8.21 35.67
N THR A 730 -14.56 8.37 36.95
CA THR A 730 -15.43 7.46 37.70
C THR A 730 -16.80 7.29 37.03
N ALA A 731 -17.46 8.39 36.69
CA ALA A 731 -18.80 8.37 36.08
C ALA A 731 -18.77 7.80 34.66
N ALA A 732 -17.67 7.96 33.93
CA ALA A 732 -17.51 7.49 32.56
C ALA A 732 -17.27 5.97 32.48
N LEU A 733 -16.82 5.32 33.57
CA LEU A 733 -16.53 3.88 33.61
C LEU A 733 -17.61 3.06 34.34
N ALA A 734 -18.67 3.71 34.79
CA ALA A 734 -19.69 3.07 35.63
C ALA A 734 -20.63 2.15 34.84
N GLU A 735 -21.01 2.54 33.62
CA GLU A 735 -22.05 1.91 32.80
C GLU A 735 -21.62 1.84 31.34
N THR A 736 -22.20 0.92 30.57
CA THR A 736 -22.00 0.85 29.12
C THR A 736 -22.95 1.83 28.43
N ASP A 737 -22.59 3.11 28.39
CA ASP A 737 -23.43 4.20 27.85
C ASP A 737 -22.79 4.99 26.69
N GLY A 738 -21.59 4.58 26.24
CA GLY A 738 -20.84 5.23 25.17
C GLY A 738 -19.94 6.39 25.63
N ARG A 739 -19.85 6.70 26.93
CA ARG A 739 -18.95 7.72 27.46
C ARG A 739 -17.54 7.17 27.68
N MET A 740 -16.80 7.07 26.59
CA MET A 740 -15.48 6.45 26.56
C MET A 740 -14.38 7.23 27.30
N VAL A 741 -13.61 6.54 28.15
CA VAL A 741 -12.29 6.97 28.63
C VAL A 741 -11.24 6.63 27.58
N SER A 742 -10.61 7.68 27.04
CA SER A 742 -9.64 7.59 25.95
C SER A 742 -8.20 7.81 26.44
N PRO A 743 -7.17 7.45 25.65
CA PRO A 743 -5.79 7.77 25.98
C PRO A 743 -5.55 9.28 26.12
N VAL A 744 -4.52 9.66 26.89
CA VAL A 744 -4.15 11.07 27.10
C VAL A 744 -3.64 11.70 25.81
N ARG A 745 -2.81 10.95 25.06
CA ARG A 745 -2.20 11.40 23.82
C ARG A 745 -2.03 10.22 22.86
N LEU A 746 -2.47 10.39 21.62
CA LEU A 746 -2.26 9.44 20.54
C LEU A 746 -0.84 9.57 19.96
N ARG A 747 -0.33 8.47 19.40
CA ARG A 747 0.92 8.49 18.64
C ARG A 747 0.69 9.05 17.23
N ILE A 748 1.80 9.31 16.52
CA ILE A 748 1.79 9.79 15.13
C ILE A 748 1.05 8.80 14.19
N PRO A 749 0.58 9.26 13.02
CA PRO A 749 -0.24 8.43 12.13
C PRO A 749 0.38 7.09 11.69
N GLN A 750 1.70 7.00 11.56
CA GLN A 750 2.44 5.76 11.25
C GLN A 750 2.36 4.72 12.39
N LEU A 751 2.10 5.16 13.62
CA LEU A 751 1.91 4.32 14.81
C LEU A 751 0.44 4.27 15.26
N ARG A 752 -0.49 4.46 14.32
CA ARG A 752 -1.94 4.42 14.60
C ARG A 752 -2.31 3.14 15.36
N GLY A 753 -3.29 3.25 16.26
CA GLY A 753 -3.67 2.14 17.15
C GLY A 753 -2.80 2.05 18.42
N LEU A 754 -1.76 2.89 18.53
CA LEU A 754 -0.96 3.07 19.73
C LEU A 754 -1.15 4.48 20.31
N ALA A 755 -0.93 4.59 21.61
CA ALA A 755 -0.95 5.82 22.37
C ALA A 755 0.37 6.00 23.16
N GLU A 756 0.58 7.19 23.72
CA GLU A 756 1.55 7.31 24.81
C GLU A 756 1.11 6.45 26.00
N PRO A 757 2.04 5.85 26.77
CA PRO A 757 1.70 5.04 27.93
C PRO A 757 0.76 5.79 28.88
N TRP A 758 -0.35 5.17 29.21
CA TRP A 758 -1.38 5.74 30.08
C TRP A 758 -1.96 4.66 30.98
N SER A 759 -2.61 5.10 32.06
CA SER A 759 -3.27 4.17 32.97
C SER A 759 -4.56 4.73 33.56
N VAL A 760 -5.37 3.84 34.10
CA VAL A 760 -6.52 4.16 34.94
C VAL A 760 -6.32 3.48 36.29
N THR A 761 -6.30 4.28 37.35
CA THR A 761 -6.34 3.79 38.73
C THR A 761 -7.79 3.63 39.16
N LEU A 762 -8.14 2.47 39.70
CA LEU A 762 -9.48 2.03 40.06
C LEU A 762 -9.55 1.76 41.57
N ASP A 763 -10.53 2.36 42.22
CA ASP A 763 -10.84 2.16 43.64
C ASP A 763 -12.28 1.62 43.77
N PHE A 764 -12.41 0.38 44.23
CA PHE A 764 -13.69 -0.28 44.50
C PHE A 764 -14.02 -0.30 46.01
N GLY A 765 -13.21 0.36 46.84
CA GLY A 765 -13.18 0.15 48.29
C GLY A 765 -12.39 -1.10 48.69
N PRO A 766 -12.67 -1.70 49.86
CA PRO A 766 -11.99 -2.92 50.30
C PRO A 766 -12.12 -4.06 49.28
N LEU A 767 -11.00 -4.61 48.82
CA LEU A 767 -10.97 -5.72 47.86
C LEU A 767 -10.96 -7.07 48.61
N PRO A 768 -12.02 -7.89 48.53
CA PRO A 768 -12.07 -9.17 49.22
C PRO A 768 -11.25 -10.22 48.47
N ALA A 769 -9.93 -10.22 48.68
CA ALA A 769 -8.97 -11.05 47.95
C ALA A 769 -9.18 -12.58 48.11
N ASP A 770 -9.97 -13.00 49.10
CA ASP A 770 -10.39 -14.39 49.34
C ASP A 770 -11.55 -14.83 48.42
N ARG A 771 -12.23 -13.89 47.76
CA ARG A 771 -13.35 -14.14 46.84
C ARG A 771 -12.86 -14.36 45.39
N PRO A 772 -13.64 -15.07 44.55
CA PRO A 772 -13.28 -15.31 43.16
C PRO A 772 -13.58 -14.07 42.31
N LEU A 773 -12.82 -13.00 42.51
CA LEU A 773 -13.02 -11.71 41.85
C LEU A 773 -12.71 -11.78 40.36
N VAL A 774 -13.50 -11.07 39.55
CA VAL A 774 -13.34 -10.94 38.09
C VAL A 774 -13.55 -9.49 37.70
N LEU A 775 -12.63 -8.93 36.92
CA LEU A 775 -12.87 -7.65 36.24
C LEU A 775 -13.54 -7.91 34.89
N ALA A 776 -14.67 -7.24 34.64
CA ALA A 776 -15.30 -7.13 33.33
C ALA A 776 -14.94 -5.76 32.73
N LEU A 777 -14.20 -5.76 31.62
CA LEU A 777 -13.68 -4.56 30.95
C LEU A 777 -14.39 -4.41 29.60
N THR A 778 -15.24 -3.41 29.47
CA THR A 778 -15.94 -3.09 28.22
C THR A 778 -15.23 -1.94 27.53
N GLY A 779 -14.82 -2.14 26.28
CA GLY A 779 -14.14 -1.11 25.50
C GLY A 779 -13.86 -1.58 24.08
N TRP A 780 -13.16 -0.75 23.31
CA TRP A 780 -12.76 -1.08 21.96
C TRP A 780 -11.32 -0.66 21.67
N LEU A 781 -10.67 -1.38 20.77
CA LEU A 781 -9.28 -1.15 20.35
C LEU A 781 -9.28 -0.62 18.92
N ARG A 782 -8.72 0.57 18.70
CA ARG A 782 -8.40 0.98 17.33
C ARG A 782 -7.22 0.17 16.82
N PHE A 783 -7.44 -0.69 15.83
CA PHE A 783 -6.37 -1.46 15.22
C PHE A 783 -5.44 -0.60 14.35
N GLY A 784 -4.13 -0.78 14.54
CA GLY A 784 -3.09 -0.10 13.78
C GLY A 784 -2.77 -0.68 12.40
N GLY A 785 -2.99 -2.00 12.23
CA GLY A 785 -2.63 -2.74 11.02
C GLY A 785 -1.13 -3.08 10.94
N GLY A 786 -0.75 -3.85 9.91
CA GLY A 786 0.60 -4.41 9.80
C GLY A 786 1.72 -3.37 9.73
N MET A 787 1.53 -2.28 8.98
CA MET A 787 2.52 -1.20 8.87
C MET A 787 2.81 -0.55 10.23
N ALA A 788 1.77 -0.25 11.02
CA ALA A 788 1.95 0.34 12.34
C ALA A 788 2.61 -0.62 13.33
N ASN A 789 2.27 -1.91 13.25
CA ASN A 789 2.91 -2.93 14.07
C ASN A 789 4.42 -3.06 13.75
N VAL A 790 4.77 -3.15 12.45
CA VAL A 790 6.17 -3.21 12.02
C VAL A 790 6.91 -1.94 12.44
N ALA A 791 6.32 -0.76 12.20
CA ALA A 791 6.89 0.52 12.60
C ALA A 791 7.15 0.60 14.11
N ALA A 792 6.20 0.13 14.93
CA ALA A 792 6.32 0.07 16.38
C ALA A 792 7.41 -0.92 16.82
N SER A 793 7.53 -2.06 16.14
CA SER A 793 8.53 -3.10 16.46
C SER A 793 9.98 -2.65 16.32
N HIS A 794 10.23 -1.50 15.65
CA HIS A 794 11.56 -0.90 15.56
C HIS A 794 11.99 -0.23 16.87
N ASP A 795 11.05 0.15 17.74
CA ASP A 795 11.35 0.67 19.08
C ASP A 795 11.19 -0.46 20.11
N PRO A 796 12.29 -0.93 20.75
CA PRO A 796 12.22 -2.00 21.74
C PRO A 796 11.41 -1.62 22.99
N ASN A 797 11.16 -0.33 23.23
CA ASN A 797 10.32 0.16 24.33
C ASN A 797 8.83 0.24 23.96
N LEU A 798 8.47 -0.05 22.71
CA LEU A 798 7.09 -0.13 22.22
C LEU A 798 6.76 -1.55 21.72
N PRO A 799 6.95 -2.61 22.54
CA PRO A 799 6.42 -3.92 22.18
C PRO A 799 4.90 -3.84 22.11
N PHE A 800 4.25 -4.71 21.31
CA PHE A 800 2.80 -4.77 21.15
C PHE A 800 2.08 -4.74 22.53
N PRO A 801 1.57 -3.56 22.97
CA PRO A 801 1.54 -3.20 24.39
C PRO A 801 0.22 -3.60 25.07
N PHE A 802 0.04 -4.91 25.25
CA PHE A 802 -1.12 -5.45 25.97
C PHE A 802 -1.29 -4.78 27.34
N PRO A 803 -2.55 -4.54 27.75
CA PRO A 803 -2.82 -4.01 29.08
C PRO A 803 -2.16 -4.86 30.18
N ALA A 804 -1.58 -4.18 31.16
CA ALA A 804 -1.01 -4.76 32.36
C ALA A 804 -1.81 -4.30 33.59
N LEU A 805 -1.94 -5.18 34.57
CA LEU A 805 -2.64 -4.91 35.81
C LEU A 805 -1.67 -4.87 36.98
N GLU A 806 -1.76 -3.83 37.78
CA GLU A 806 -1.00 -3.67 39.02
C GLU A 806 -1.97 -3.47 40.19
N VAL A 807 -1.54 -3.87 41.39
CA VAL A 807 -2.28 -3.71 42.64
C VAL A 807 -1.48 -2.86 43.61
N GLU A 808 -2.13 -1.88 44.22
CA GLU A 808 -1.57 -1.13 45.34
C GLU A 808 -1.78 -1.90 46.64
N THR A 809 -0.73 -2.03 47.44
CA THR A 809 -0.79 -2.69 48.76
C THR A 809 -0.82 -1.66 49.89
N ALA A 810 -0.99 -2.11 51.15
CA ALA A 810 -1.17 -1.20 52.29
C ALA A 810 -0.04 -0.18 52.50
N GLY A 811 1.17 -0.49 52.02
CA GLY A 811 2.33 0.41 52.05
C GLY A 811 2.38 1.46 50.92
N GLY A 812 1.36 1.56 50.06
CA GLY A 812 1.33 2.49 48.92
C GLY A 812 2.18 2.04 47.72
N ASN A 813 2.71 0.82 47.75
CA ASN A 813 3.52 0.26 46.68
C ASN A 813 2.64 -0.42 45.64
N TRP A 814 2.95 -0.21 44.36
CA TRP A 814 2.32 -0.91 43.24
C TRP A 814 3.09 -2.19 42.91
N LYS A 815 2.38 -3.30 42.78
CA LYS A 815 2.94 -4.61 42.39
C LYS A 815 2.22 -5.15 41.15
N PRO A 816 2.92 -5.75 40.19
CA PRO A 816 2.26 -6.40 39.06
C PRO A 816 1.42 -7.59 39.55
N VAL A 817 0.27 -7.79 38.91
CA VAL A 817 -0.57 -8.98 39.11
C VAL A 817 -0.17 -10.02 38.07
N ASP A 818 0.14 -11.24 38.51
CA ASP A 818 0.60 -12.34 37.65
C ASP A 818 -0.56 -12.95 36.83
N LEU A 819 -0.93 -12.26 35.74
CA LEU A 819 -1.95 -12.67 34.77
C LEU A 819 -1.78 -11.93 33.43
N VAL A 820 -2.49 -12.41 32.40
CA VAL A 820 -2.62 -11.73 31.12
C VAL A 820 -3.99 -11.08 31.04
N VAL A 821 -4.03 -9.74 30.93
CA VAL A 821 -5.30 -9.00 30.82
C VAL A 821 -5.94 -9.28 29.46
N GLY A 822 -5.16 -9.17 28.37
CA GLY A 822 -5.66 -9.19 26.99
C GLY A 822 -6.23 -7.82 26.57
N ALA A 823 -6.78 -7.72 25.36
CA ALA A 823 -7.42 -6.50 24.87
C ALA A 823 -8.76 -6.80 24.19
N PRO A 824 -9.75 -5.88 24.24
CA PRO A 824 -10.94 -5.99 23.40
C PRO A 824 -10.50 -5.91 21.94
N CYS A 825 -10.95 -6.86 21.12
CA CYS A 825 -10.51 -6.92 19.73
C CYS A 825 -11.48 -6.17 18.81
N GLY A 826 -11.00 -5.17 18.07
CA GLY A 826 -11.83 -4.42 17.13
C GLY A 826 -12.78 -3.43 17.81
N LYS A 827 -14.09 -3.55 17.55
CA LYS A 827 -15.16 -2.70 18.08
C LYS A 827 -15.51 -3.07 19.53
N THR A 828 -16.49 -2.39 20.11
CA THR A 828 -16.84 -2.53 21.52
C THR A 828 -17.16 -3.97 21.89
N LYS A 829 -16.40 -4.51 22.84
CA LYS A 829 -16.55 -5.86 23.41
C LYS A 829 -16.21 -5.83 24.90
N THR A 830 -16.74 -6.80 25.63
CA THR A 830 -16.38 -7.02 27.03
C THR A 830 -15.37 -8.15 27.11
N ILE A 831 -14.24 -7.93 27.79
CA ILE A 831 -13.27 -8.96 28.14
C ILE A 831 -13.28 -9.19 29.65
N VAL A 832 -12.98 -10.41 30.08
CA VAL A 832 -12.90 -10.75 31.51
C VAL A 832 -11.47 -11.04 31.96
N VAL A 833 -11.16 -10.63 33.19
CA VAL A 833 -9.87 -10.87 33.85
C VAL A 833 -10.11 -11.55 35.19
N ASP A 834 -9.76 -12.83 35.29
CA ASP A 834 -9.93 -13.62 36.51
C ASP A 834 -8.84 -13.26 37.54
N LEU A 835 -9.25 -12.70 38.67
CA LEU A 835 -8.40 -12.30 39.79
C LEU A 835 -8.41 -13.32 40.93
N SER A 836 -9.07 -14.47 40.76
CA SER A 836 -9.21 -15.48 41.80
C SER A 836 -7.84 -15.92 42.32
N ARG A 837 -7.59 -15.67 43.61
CA ARG A 837 -6.31 -15.98 44.30
C ARG A 837 -5.08 -15.25 43.72
N LYS A 838 -5.28 -14.15 42.98
CA LYS A 838 -4.20 -13.36 42.37
C LYS A 838 -3.87 -12.08 43.14
N LEU A 839 -4.79 -11.62 43.99
CA LEU A 839 -4.59 -10.40 44.80
C LEU A 839 -4.01 -10.75 46.19
N PRO A 840 -3.09 -9.93 46.73
CA PRO A 840 -2.65 -10.07 48.11
C PRO A 840 -3.77 -9.66 49.09
N ALA A 841 -3.71 -10.16 50.32
CA ALA A 841 -4.73 -9.87 51.35
C ALA A 841 -4.82 -8.38 51.74
N ASP A 842 -3.78 -7.60 51.48
CA ASP A 842 -3.70 -6.16 51.75
C ASP A 842 -3.89 -5.29 50.50
N ALA A 843 -4.48 -5.84 49.42
CA ALA A 843 -4.82 -5.13 48.20
C ALA A 843 -5.80 -3.97 48.47
N ARG A 844 -5.53 -2.81 47.86
CA ARG A 844 -6.34 -1.59 48.01
C ARG A 844 -6.96 -1.12 46.70
N ARG A 845 -6.12 -0.82 45.71
CA ARG A 845 -6.53 -0.26 44.42
C ARG A 845 -5.89 -1.04 43.29
N LEU A 846 -6.50 -0.97 42.11
CA LEU A 846 -5.98 -1.57 40.89
C LEU A 846 -5.53 -0.47 39.92
N ARG A 847 -4.53 -0.74 39.10
CA ARG A 847 -4.09 0.15 38.02
C ARG A 847 -3.99 -0.65 36.73
N LEU A 848 -4.77 -0.23 35.74
CA LEU A 848 -4.77 -0.80 34.40
C LEU A 848 -3.93 0.11 33.50
N SER A 849 -2.77 -0.38 33.06
CA SER A 849 -1.79 0.38 32.26
C SER A 849 -1.71 -0.19 30.85
N THR A 850 -1.63 0.66 29.82
CA THR A 850 -1.45 0.23 28.42
C THR A 850 -0.82 1.33 27.57
N ALA A 851 -0.36 0.98 26.37
CA ALA A 851 0.01 1.93 25.33
C ALA A 851 -0.75 1.66 24.02
N PHE A 852 -1.83 0.88 24.06
CA PHE A 852 -2.78 0.82 22.96
C PHE A 852 -3.70 2.05 22.93
N GLU A 853 -4.21 2.36 21.74
CA GLU A 853 -5.38 3.21 21.55
C GLU A 853 -6.65 2.41 21.89
N ILE A 854 -6.85 2.18 23.20
CA ILE A 854 -8.07 1.59 23.74
C ILE A 854 -8.96 2.68 24.33
N HIS A 855 -10.26 2.53 24.09
CA HIS A 855 -11.30 3.38 24.65
C HIS A 855 -12.17 2.52 25.57
N TRP A 856 -12.18 2.82 26.86
CA TRP A 856 -12.93 2.06 27.87
C TRP A 856 -14.29 2.71 28.14
N ASP A 857 -15.36 1.92 28.11
CA ASP A 857 -16.73 2.37 28.39
C ASP A 857 -17.18 1.96 29.79
N ARG A 858 -16.81 0.75 30.24
CA ARG A 858 -17.18 0.24 31.57
C ARG A 858 -16.07 -0.61 32.15
N ILE A 859 -15.77 -0.40 33.43
CA ILE A 859 -14.89 -1.30 34.20
C ILE A 859 -15.59 -1.69 35.49
N ALA A 860 -16.00 -2.95 35.59
CA ALA A 860 -16.73 -3.49 36.73
C ALA A 860 -15.98 -4.63 37.41
N LEU A 861 -16.08 -4.72 38.74
CA LEU A 861 -15.54 -5.80 39.55
C LEU A 861 -16.70 -6.65 40.08
N LEU A 862 -16.69 -7.95 39.80
CA LEU A 862 -17.74 -8.88 40.20
C LEU A 862 -17.12 -10.16 40.77
N GLU A 863 -17.96 -11.08 41.25
CA GLU A 863 -17.56 -12.40 41.71
C GLU A 863 -17.98 -13.48 40.70
N ARG A 864 -17.06 -14.39 40.35
CA ARG A 864 -17.36 -15.58 39.54
C ARG A 864 -18.36 -16.45 40.28
N PHE A 865 -19.44 -16.81 39.59
CA PHE A 865 -20.44 -17.78 40.04
C PHE A 865 -20.20 -19.12 39.35
N ASP A 866 -20.44 -20.23 40.06
CA ASP A 866 -20.23 -21.58 39.51
C ASP A 866 -21.20 -21.93 38.38
N GLY A 867 -22.26 -21.14 38.19
CA GLY A 867 -23.17 -21.28 37.06
C GLY A 867 -24.02 -22.53 37.15
N SER A 868 -24.21 -23.12 38.33
CA SER A 868 -25.01 -24.34 38.53
C SER A 868 -26.43 -24.29 37.94
N ASP A 869 -27.02 -23.09 37.87
CA ASP A 869 -28.33 -22.85 37.26
C ASP A 869 -28.27 -22.29 35.82
N THR A 870 -27.07 -22.06 35.28
CA THR A 870 -26.88 -21.53 33.91
C THR A 870 -27.12 -22.64 32.89
N ARG A 871 -28.06 -22.43 31.97
CA ARG A 871 -28.38 -23.39 30.91
C ARG A 871 -28.01 -22.80 29.57
N ILE A 872 -27.27 -23.56 28.77
CA ILE A 872 -26.86 -23.15 27.44
C ILE A 872 -27.57 -24.04 26.43
N ALA A 873 -28.38 -23.45 25.57
CA ALA A 873 -28.95 -24.11 24.41
C ALA A 873 -28.20 -23.67 23.15
N ARG A 874 -27.73 -24.64 22.36
CA ARG A 874 -26.99 -24.41 21.12
C ARG A 874 -27.94 -24.57 19.93
N LEU A 875 -27.98 -23.54 19.09
CA LEU A 875 -28.81 -23.47 17.89
C LEU A 875 -27.89 -23.40 16.67
N VAL A 876 -28.14 -24.28 15.70
CA VAL A 876 -27.48 -24.26 14.38
C VAL A 876 -28.39 -23.54 13.37
N PRO A 877 -27.84 -22.92 12.33
CA PRO A 877 -28.68 -22.26 11.33
C PRO A 877 -29.53 -23.28 10.56
N ASP A 878 -30.83 -23.00 10.35
CA ASP A 878 -31.71 -23.79 9.46
C ASP A 878 -31.48 -23.48 7.98
N GLY A 879 -30.96 -22.30 7.68
CA GLY A 879 -30.70 -21.87 6.31
C GLY A 879 -29.76 -20.69 6.27
N ALA A 880 -29.01 -20.57 5.18
CA ALA A 880 -28.21 -19.39 4.88
C ALA A 880 -28.37 -19.04 3.40
N ASP A 881 -28.41 -17.75 3.08
CA ASP A 881 -28.44 -17.25 1.72
C ASP A 881 -27.31 -16.25 1.50
N LEU A 882 -26.68 -16.31 0.34
CA LEU A 882 -25.56 -15.46 -0.01
C LEU A 882 -25.97 -14.53 -1.16
N HIS A 883 -25.99 -13.22 -0.94
CA HIS A 883 -26.44 -12.22 -1.92
C HIS A 883 -25.54 -10.97 -1.92
N TRP A 884 -25.73 -10.07 -2.90
CA TRP A 884 -25.04 -8.77 -2.96
C TRP A 884 -25.90 -7.67 -2.32
N ARG A 885 -25.36 -6.92 -1.34
CA ARG A 885 -26.08 -5.83 -0.65
C ARG A 885 -25.48 -4.43 -0.87
N GLY A 886 -24.17 -4.33 -1.09
CA GLY A 886 -23.45 -3.05 -1.18
C GLY A 886 -22.72 -2.70 0.11
N PHE A 887 -22.09 -1.52 0.17
CA PHE A 887 -21.26 -1.07 1.30
C PHE A 887 -22.04 -0.09 2.17
N SER A 888 -21.98 -0.22 3.49
CA SER A 888 -22.67 0.70 4.39
C SER A 888 -21.95 2.05 4.43
N GLU A 889 -22.72 3.14 4.47
CA GLU A 889 -22.21 4.42 4.96
C GLU A 889 -21.82 4.30 6.44
N PHE A 890 -20.86 5.11 6.89
CA PHE A 890 -20.53 5.20 8.31
C PHE A 890 -21.29 6.34 8.97
N LYS A 891 -21.76 6.09 10.19
CA LYS A 891 -22.34 7.14 11.03
C LYS A 891 -21.28 8.18 11.37
N GLU A 892 -21.66 9.46 11.32
CA GLU A 892 -20.84 10.56 11.80
C GLU A 892 -20.83 10.55 13.34
N LEU A 893 -19.82 9.89 13.91
CA LEU A 893 -19.64 9.76 15.35
C LEU A 893 -18.33 10.42 15.80
N PRO A 894 -18.24 10.90 17.06
CA PRO A 894 -16.98 11.35 17.64
C PRO A 894 -15.84 10.32 17.50
N TRP A 895 -14.61 10.82 17.38
CA TRP A 895 -13.42 10.01 17.10
C TRP A 895 -13.13 8.89 18.10
N TYR A 896 -13.56 9.07 19.37
CA TYR A 896 -13.36 8.10 20.45
C TYR A 896 -14.36 6.94 20.43
N LEU A 897 -15.38 7.02 19.57
CA LEU A 897 -16.32 5.93 19.33
C LEU A 897 -15.86 5.08 18.15
N PRO A 898 -16.19 3.77 18.17
CA PRO A 898 -15.88 2.92 17.04
C PRO A 898 -16.63 3.39 15.79
N LEU A 899 -15.93 3.42 14.67
CA LEU A 899 -16.53 3.61 13.36
C LEU A 899 -17.67 2.60 13.17
N THR A 900 -18.90 3.09 12.99
CA THR A 900 -20.12 2.29 13.04
C THR A 900 -20.85 2.35 11.69
N PRO A 901 -21.00 1.23 10.97
CA PRO A 901 -21.72 1.19 9.70
C PRO A 901 -23.24 1.35 9.90
N ASP A 902 -23.92 1.92 8.90
CA ASP A 902 -25.37 2.03 8.82
C ASP A 902 -25.95 1.00 7.83
N TYR A 903 -26.63 -0.01 8.39
CA TYR A 903 -27.18 -1.12 7.62
C TYR A 903 -28.29 -0.70 6.64
N ASP A 904 -28.97 0.42 6.86
CA ASP A 904 -30.08 0.82 5.98
C ASP A 904 -29.63 1.80 4.88
N ARG A 905 -28.34 2.17 4.84
CA ARG A 905 -27.75 3.07 3.84
C ARG A 905 -26.66 2.40 3.01
N PRO A 906 -27.01 1.48 2.08
CA PRO A 906 -26.05 0.86 1.18
C PRO A 906 -25.66 1.79 0.03
N LEU A 907 -24.36 2.05 -0.11
CA LEU A 907 -23.77 2.59 -1.33
C LEU A 907 -23.61 1.49 -2.38
N ARG A 908 -24.05 1.79 -3.61
CA ARG A 908 -23.90 0.88 -4.78
C ARG A 908 -22.46 0.78 -5.27
N ARG A 909 -21.62 1.79 -4.97
CA ARG A 909 -20.19 1.85 -5.30
C ARG A 909 -19.45 2.60 -4.19
N ARG A 910 -18.25 2.14 -3.85
CA ARG A 910 -17.36 2.83 -2.90
C ARG A 910 -16.11 3.27 -3.66
N ALA A 911 -15.88 4.58 -3.78
CA ALA A 911 -14.66 5.10 -4.39
C ALA A 911 -13.42 4.55 -3.65
N GLY A 912 -12.43 4.02 -4.39
CA GLY A 912 -11.14 3.57 -3.82
C GLY A 912 -11.05 2.13 -3.29
N VAL A 913 -12.09 1.30 -3.44
CA VAL A 913 -12.04 -0.15 -3.06
C VAL A 913 -12.17 -1.08 -4.28
N ASP A 914 -12.30 -0.50 -5.48
CA ASP A 914 -12.80 -1.17 -6.68
C ASP A 914 -11.81 -2.15 -7.37
N ARG A 915 -10.63 -2.43 -6.79
CA ARG A 915 -9.73 -3.48 -7.31
C ARG A 915 -9.71 -4.80 -6.51
N ALA A 916 -10.27 -4.87 -5.30
CA ALA A 916 -10.13 -6.09 -4.47
C ALA A 916 -11.40 -6.60 -3.76
N ALA A 917 -12.51 -5.86 -3.69
CA ALA A 917 -13.66 -6.31 -2.91
C ALA A 917 -14.99 -6.22 -3.67
N ARG A 918 -15.38 -7.31 -4.32
CA ARG A 918 -16.80 -7.70 -4.37
C ARG A 918 -16.93 -9.08 -3.78
N ARG A 919 -16.72 -9.15 -2.47
CA ARG A 919 -16.94 -10.36 -1.67
C ARG A 919 -18.43 -10.47 -1.36
N ARG A 920 -18.88 -11.72 -1.26
CA ARG A 920 -20.30 -12.12 -1.29
C ARG A 920 -20.86 -12.02 0.14
N PHE A 921 -22.07 -11.48 0.33
CA PHE A 921 -22.65 -11.28 1.67
C PHE A 921 -23.58 -12.42 2.04
N GLY A 922 -23.61 -12.86 3.30
CA GLY A 922 -24.47 -13.97 3.74
C GLY A 922 -25.49 -13.57 4.80
N SER A 923 -26.76 -13.94 4.62
CA SER A 923 -27.70 -14.12 5.74
C SER A 923 -27.63 -15.55 6.24
N ALA A 924 -27.88 -15.73 7.53
CA ALA A 924 -28.27 -17.03 8.08
C ALA A 924 -29.54 -16.86 8.93
N GLN A 925 -30.34 -17.92 9.02
CA GLN A 925 -31.59 -18.01 9.76
C GLN A 925 -31.53 -19.17 10.74
N TRP A 926 -31.96 -18.96 11.98
CA TRP A 926 -31.99 -19.96 13.05
C TRP A 926 -33.41 -20.05 13.65
N ARG A 927 -33.91 -21.27 13.85
CA ARG A 927 -35.17 -21.65 14.49
C ARG A 927 -34.86 -22.26 15.85
N ARG A 928 -35.74 -21.94 16.80
CA ARG A 928 -35.66 -22.42 18.18
C ARG A 928 -36.49 -23.67 18.38
#